data_AF-A0A849C055-F1
#
_entry.id   AF-A0A849C055-F1
#
_cell.length_a   1.000
_cell.length_b   1.000
_cell.length_c   1.000
_cell.angle_alpha   90.00
_cell.angle_beta   90.00
_cell.angle_gamma   90.00
#
_symmetry.space_group_name_H-M   'P 1'
#
loop_
_entity.id
_entity.type
_entity.pdbx_description
1 polymer ?
#
loop_
_entity_poly.entity_id
_entity_poly.type
_entity_poly.pdbx_seq_one_letter_code
_entity_poly.pdbx_strand_id
1 'polypeptide(L)'
;MSTRWSADQIAALAPDAASLSAARKLRGKWSETGQFDTTLWGLCKGSGSRPYQAVIDLAGPAYKCTCPSRKFPCKHALGLLLTWSEGGVREVDAPADFAAEWLATRAAREAKKAAPEANTSRSSNATTAGQRQARVTAGLADLDMWLADQVRTGLAQADRSHHAFETVAARMVDAQAPGLALTLRQFPRIAARADWPHRLLREYGRLHLLIAAHQRLDQLSPALGSSIRTHIGFPTPVDSVRTEPSVRDHWMVLAARTSVEDALYTRRVWLRGRRTGRWALLLDHHHGSPSFPQDTPAPGFQVDADLHYYPAAAPMRAIWGERHSAPEPFTTIPRTAAADDEESAALHENGSAAIQPNIVTVTPSAASAALTVGTARNRSDAVLGVTDAVHQSNATLHDTDSTGHAADTTDNSSTAPHETGTPHDETGTAGDQGDAVLRDTGITARDTDTTRHQGGSVHSTVGHASRLIDTTTEIHSGASAQSSASRQDFGRDPLRRGEDSDREHAGTTKVAGRHRDPNPSNDGVAGRISSGRGTIADALREHAEALGADPFLRAWPVLLIDVVPARGDSGWRVVESEGDALPVSAEDGEPWRMLGVSGGHPVTIVGEWTTDGLVPLSVFGSGTVVDAVAVDGVSASGSTGSAAASIAVDASTEADAGTGELVSTALVGTARRTADTGTLPAPVADVAAGLNGDAAVTLLESVALQECFTRGAVSPGSAEVTEPAGEDPRPVLPPAAAARLGTLLTDTSSFLAEWFTVAEPFDYRAPEAMCSRLLERAKSVATYREPLLRLAGVRGRWLASQHPGWRTLVRATVADETVWSHGRAPERRAWLARSRRVDPIAARDALAGSWAKESGPGKVELLAVLADGLSAADEALLESALDDRRADVRRLAADLLARLPDSDFVRRMTTRAAAWVSFGERLAQPLLTTTGPGVLDDAARRDGVGDSFTFTVYRADGSPDLAAEWLHRVVAATGLPHWEVLLGAPDQAVRVPMADSLRGPMFAGWADAALAQRNPVWARALFAVITGSPAAGDPDVEKLRELFAIQPLEDQVRHLRQLDSSWLAEIESLLRAVTHPWPTQVADHVLRLLMERARLSADRPGAPSLVPGSYRTLFRAASTNFPVTAAPAVTAAADSCGDPYWEQAFDQLAGDLMERKTMLEELT
;
A
#
# COMPACT_ATOMS: atom_id res chain seq x y z
N MET A 1 -29.97 -23.41 -2.51
CA MET A 1 -28.74 -24.00 -3.06
C MET A 1 -27.56 -23.22 -2.50
N SER A 2 -26.71 -23.85 -1.68
CA SER A 2 -25.53 -23.21 -1.12
C SER A 2 -24.50 -22.94 -2.23
N THR A 3 -23.95 -21.72 -2.30
CA THR A 3 -22.90 -21.36 -3.26
C THR A 3 -21.66 -22.23 -2.97
N ARG A 4 -21.14 -22.92 -3.99
CA ARG A 4 -19.92 -23.74 -3.84
C ARG A 4 -18.75 -22.86 -3.40
N TRP A 5 -17.91 -23.38 -2.51
CA TRP A 5 -16.74 -22.65 -2.04
C TRP A 5 -15.68 -22.53 -3.15
N SER A 6 -14.95 -21.42 -3.20
CA SER A 6 -13.82 -21.25 -4.12
C SER A 6 -12.59 -22.05 -3.68
N ALA A 7 -11.65 -22.29 -4.60
CA ALA A 7 -10.38 -22.93 -4.26
C ALA A 7 -9.60 -22.15 -3.19
N ASP A 8 -9.71 -20.82 -3.19
CA ASP A 8 -9.09 -19.94 -2.18
C ASP A 8 -9.74 -20.07 -0.80
N GLN A 9 -11.07 -20.19 -0.74
CA GLN A 9 -11.79 -20.50 0.49
C GLN A 9 -11.36 -21.85 1.07
N ILE A 10 -11.11 -22.85 0.23
CA ILE A 10 -10.61 -24.17 0.65
C ILE A 10 -9.13 -24.12 1.05
N ALA A 11 -8.32 -23.30 0.36
CA ALA A 11 -6.92 -23.07 0.71
C ALA A 11 -6.78 -22.43 2.10
N ALA A 12 -7.66 -21.50 2.44
CA ALA A 12 -7.71 -20.86 3.75
C ALA A 12 -8.04 -21.84 4.90
N LEU A 13 -8.69 -22.97 4.60
CA LEU A 13 -8.98 -24.03 5.57
C LEU A 13 -7.79 -24.99 5.78
N ALA A 14 -6.78 -24.95 4.92
CA ALA A 14 -5.67 -25.89 4.99
C ALA A 14 -4.78 -25.60 6.21
N PRO A 15 -4.43 -26.61 7.03
CA PRO A 15 -3.57 -26.41 8.20
C PRO A 15 -2.12 -26.03 7.83
N ASP A 16 -1.70 -26.34 6.60
CA ASP A 16 -0.44 -25.90 6.00
C ASP A 16 -0.46 -26.11 4.47
N ALA A 17 0.46 -25.44 3.78
CA ALA A 17 0.61 -25.54 2.32
C ALA A 17 0.92 -26.96 1.83
N ALA A 18 1.61 -27.77 2.62
CA ALA A 18 1.94 -29.16 2.28
C ALA A 18 0.68 -30.05 2.26
N SER A 19 -0.26 -29.82 3.18
CA SER A 19 -1.54 -30.53 3.27
C SER A 19 -2.45 -30.18 2.10
N LEU A 20 -2.47 -28.91 1.68
CA LEU A 20 -3.18 -28.45 0.48
C LEU A 20 -2.57 -29.04 -0.81
N SER A 21 -1.24 -29.00 -0.94
CA SER A 21 -0.53 -29.62 -2.06
C SER A 21 -0.79 -31.13 -2.14
N ALA A 22 -0.82 -31.82 -1.00
CA ALA A 22 -1.16 -33.24 -0.94
C ALA A 22 -2.64 -33.52 -1.25
N ALA A 23 -3.54 -32.60 -0.91
CA ALA A 23 -4.98 -32.70 -1.20
C ALA A 23 -5.26 -32.61 -2.71
N ARG A 24 -4.60 -31.68 -3.42
CA ARG A 24 -4.72 -31.53 -4.88
C ARG A 24 -4.35 -32.81 -5.64
N LYS A 25 -3.46 -33.65 -5.08
CA LYS A 25 -3.04 -34.94 -5.66
C LYS A 25 -4.03 -36.09 -5.46
N LEU A 26 -5.18 -35.85 -4.82
CA LEU A 26 -6.22 -36.86 -4.58
C LEU A 26 -7.34 -36.85 -5.62
N ARG A 27 -7.25 -35.98 -6.64
CA ARG A 27 -8.15 -35.99 -7.80
C ARG A 27 -8.15 -37.39 -8.44
N GLY A 28 -9.35 -37.91 -8.74
CA GLY A 28 -9.53 -39.25 -9.30
C GLY A 28 -9.27 -40.43 -8.35
N LYS A 29 -8.92 -40.19 -7.08
CA LYS A 29 -8.74 -41.26 -6.09
C LYS A 29 -9.98 -41.57 -5.27
N TRP A 30 -11.10 -40.92 -5.57
CA TRP A 30 -12.39 -41.17 -4.95
C TRP A 30 -13.10 -42.32 -5.67
N SER A 31 -13.42 -43.41 -4.95
CA SER A 31 -14.22 -44.50 -5.50
C SER A 31 -15.71 -44.17 -5.47
N GLU A 32 -16.14 -43.41 -4.47
CA GLU A 32 -17.51 -42.91 -4.33
C GLU A 32 -17.47 -41.54 -3.66
N THR A 33 -18.39 -40.66 -4.05
CA THR A 33 -18.65 -39.38 -3.39
C THR A 33 -20.14 -39.07 -3.45
N GLY A 34 -20.63 -38.28 -2.52
CA GLY A 34 -21.99 -37.78 -2.57
C GLY A 34 -22.16 -36.54 -1.70
N GLN A 35 -23.12 -35.71 -2.10
CA GLN A 35 -23.63 -34.60 -1.32
C GLN A 35 -25.07 -34.91 -0.92
N PHE A 36 -25.39 -34.77 0.36
CA PHE A 36 -26.76 -34.79 0.87
C PHE A 36 -26.95 -33.58 1.78
N ASP A 37 -27.82 -32.65 1.38
CA ASP A 37 -28.01 -31.34 2.04
C ASP A 37 -26.67 -30.58 2.19
N THR A 38 -26.27 -30.23 3.41
CA THR A 38 -24.98 -29.58 3.71
C THR A 38 -23.83 -30.57 3.88
N THR A 39 -24.05 -31.87 3.76
CA THR A 39 -23.03 -32.89 4.05
C THR A 39 -22.39 -33.43 2.78
N LEU A 40 -21.07 -33.36 2.71
CA LEU A 40 -20.24 -34.05 1.73
C LEU A 40 -19.66 -35.32 2.33
N TRP A 41 -19.60 -36.37 1.54
CA TRP A 41 -18.91 -37.59 1.93
C TRP A 41 -18.18 -38.21 0.74
N GLY A 42 -17.15 -39.01 1.03
CA GLY A 42 -16.42 -39.73 0.00
C GLY A 42 -15.54 -40.86 0.53
N LEU A 43 -15.27 -41.82 -0.35
CA LEU A 43 -14.37 -42.94 -0.15
C LEU A 43 -13.09 -42.72 -0.95
N CYS A 44 -11.99 -42.35 -0.30
CA CYS A 44 -10.70 -42.11 -0.95
C CYS A 44 -9.82 -43.37 -0.89
N LYS A 45 -9.33 -43.84 -2.05
CA LYS A 45 -8.32 -44.90 -2.13
C LYS A 45 -7.02 -44.43 -1.47
N GLY A 46 -6.64 -45.10 -0.39
CA GLY A 46 -5.46 -44.80 0.44
C GLY A 46 -4.41 -45.91 0.39
N SER A 47 -3.39 -45.81 1.24
CA SER A 47 -2.31 -46.80 1.36
C SER A 47 -2.69 -48.06 2.16
N GLY A 48 -3.92 -48.15 2.67
CA GLY A 48 -4.45 -49.32 3.38
C GLY A 48 -5.38 -50.18 2.51
N SER A 49 -5.75 -51.37 3.01
CA SER A 49 -6.66 -52.30 2.32
C SER A 49 -8.13 -51.84 2.27
N ARG A 50 -8.50 -50.80 3.03
CA ARG A 50 -9.84 -50.18 3.01
C ARG A 50 -9.74 -48.70 2.62
N PRO A 51 -10.66 -48.16 1.78
CA PRO A 51 -10.71 -46.73 1.47
C PRO A 51 -10.91 -45.88 2.72
N TYR A 52 -10.31 -44.69 2.75
CA TYR A 52 -10.56 -43.71 3.80
C TYR A 52 -11.93 -43.07 3.60
N GLN A 53 -12.77 -43.13 4.63
CA GLN A 53 -14.08 -42.49 4.68
C GLN A 53 -13.87 -41.05 5.14
N ALA A 54 -14.19 -40.08 4.30
CA ALA A 54 -14.20 -38.66 4.63
C ALA A 54 -15.65 -38.15 4.66
N VAL A 55 -15.99 -37.36 5.67
CA VAL A 55 -17.30 -36.71 5.84
C VAL A 55 -17.07 -35.27 6.27
N ILE A 56 -17.80 -34.34 5.67
CA ILE A 56 -17.65 -32.90 5.84
C ILE A 56 -19.04 -32.28 5.94
N ASP A 57 -19.26 -31.42 6.92
CA ASP A 57 -20.48 -30.61 7.03
C ASP A 57 -20.19 -29.16 6.66
N LEU A 58 -20.91 -28.63 5.66
CA LEU A 58 -20.77 -27.29 5.10
C LEU A 58 -21.49 -26.22 5.94
N ALA A 59 -22.40 -26.59 6.85
CA ALA A 59 -23.13 -25.64 7.70
C ALA A 59 -22.25 -25.01 8.80
N GLY A 60 -21.17 -25.69 9.18
CA GLY A 60 -20.15 -25.20 10.11
C GLY A 60 -18.94 -26.14 10.03
N PRO A 61 -17.89 -25.79 9.27
CA PRO A 61 -16.92 -26.73 8.71
C PRO A 61 -16.41 -27.77 9.72
N ALA A 62 -17.04 -28.94 9.73
CA ALA A 62 -16.71 -30.05 10.61
C ALA A 62 -16.23 -31.23 9.77
N TYR A 63 -15.12 -31.84 10.16
CA TYR A 63 -14.43 -32.84 9.35
C TYR A 63 -14.26 -34.15 10.13
N LYS A 64 -14.63 -35.27 9.52
CA LYS A 64 -14.24 -36.61 9.97
C LYS A 64 -13.57 -37.34 8.83
N CYS A 65 -12.40 -37.92 9.09
CA CYS A 65 -11.75 -38.82 8.15
C CYS A 65 -11.13 -40.01 8.89
N THR A 66 -11.22 -41.21 8.33
CA THR A 66 -10.61 -42.43 8.92
C THR A 66 -9.11 -42.57 8.66
N CYS A 67 -8.45 -41.55 8.10
CA CYS A 67 -7.00 -41.57 7.87
C CYS A 67 -6.20 -41.29 9.15
N PRO A 68 -4.97 -41.82 9.30
CA PRO A 68 -4.16 -41.67 10.51
C PRO A 68 -3.52 -40.27 10.69
N SER A 69 -3.92 -39.27 9.90
CA SER A 69 -3.35 -37.92 9.98
C SER A 69 -3.81 -37.19 11.24
N ARG A 70 -2.89 -36.48 11.90
CA ARG A 70 -3.20 -35.59 13.04
C ARG A 70 -3.55 -34.16 12.61
N LYS A 71 -3.55 -33.87 11.30
CA LYS A 71 -3.87 -32.54 10.74
C LYS A 71 -5.35 -32.48 10.37
N PHE A 72 -6.06 -31.46 10.82
CA PHE A 72 -7.50 -31.27 10.61
C PHE A 72 -7.77 -29.85 10.09
N PRO A 73 -8.41 -29.68 8.92
CA PRO A 73 -8.81 -30.71 7.97
C PRO A 73 -7.61 -31.46 7.37
N CYS A 74 -7.73 -32.78 7.21
CA CYS A 74 -6.67 -33.58 6.61
C CYS A 74 -6.69 -33.45 5.08
N LYS A 75 -5.63 -33.93 4.40
CA LYS A 75 -5.56 -33.90 2.93
C LYS A 75 -6.77 -34.52 2.23
N HIS A 76 -7.41 -35.55 2.82
CA HIS A 76 -8.60 -36.18 2.23
C HIS A 76 -9.85 -35.32 2.38
N ALA A 77 -10.01 -34.62 3.51
CA ALA A 77 -11.12 -33.67 3.68
C ALA A 77 -10.96 -32.46 2.73
N LEU A 78 -9.77 -31.88 2.66
CA LEU A 78 -9.45 -30.82 1.69
C LEU A 78 -9.63 -31.30 0.25
N GLY A 79 -9.20 -32.53 -0.06
CA GLY A 79 -9.34 -33.12 -1.38
C GLY A 79 -10.80 -33.33 -1.78
N LEU A 80 -11.68 -33.67 -0.84
CA LEU A 80 -13.13 -33.81 -1.10
C LEU A 80 -13.79 -32.45 -1.32
N LEU A 81 -13.40 -31.42 -0.55
CA LEU A 81 -13.86 -30.05 -0.75
C LEU A 81 -13.46 -29.50 -2.12
N LEU A 82 -12.21 -29.75 -2.54
CA LEU A 82 -11.74 -29.34 -3.86
C LEU A 82 -12.55 -30.04 -4.97
N THR A 83 -12.76 -31.36 -4.87
CA THR A 83 -13.61 -32.09 -5.81
C THR A 83 -15.05 -31.55 -5.84
N TRP A 84 -15.62 -31.15 -4.68
CA TRP A 84 -16.96 -30.58 -4.61
C TRP A 84 -17.04 -29.17 -5.20
N SER A 85 -16.07 -28.32 -4.90
CA SER A 85 -15.91 -26.96 -5.45
C SER A 85 -15.90 -26.97 -6.98
N GLU A 86 -15.19 -27.93 -7.55
CA GLU A 86 -15.07 -28.16 -8.99
C GLU A 86 -16.31 -28.86 -9.60
N GLY A 87 -17.30 -29.21 -8.80
CA GLY A 87 -18.53 -29.87 -9.23
C GLY A 87 -18.46 -31.37 -9.45
N GLY A 88 -17.37 -32.02 -9.02
CA GLY A 88 -17.16 -33.46 -9.14
C GLY A 88 -17.89 -34.32 -8.10
N VAL A 89 -18.63 -33.72 -7.16
CA VAL A 89 -19.46 -34.43 -6.17
C VAL A 89 -20.93 -34.26 -6.53
N ARG A 90 -21.63 -35.38 -6.76
CA ARG A 90 -23.04 -35.39 -7.15
C ARG A 90 -23.96 -35.32 -5.92
N GLU A 91 -25.04 -34.58 -6.05
CA GLU A 91 -26.14 -34.58 -5.08
C GLU A 91 -26.90 -35.92 -5.13
N VAL A 92 -27.21 -36.48 -3.97
CA VAL A 92 -27.87 -37.79 -3.81
C VAL A 92 -29.03 -37.67 -2.83
N ASP A 93 -30.06 -38.51 -2.98
CA ASP A 93 -31.27 -38.45 -2.16
C ASP A 93 -31.09 -39.01 -0.72
N ALA A 94 -29.95 -39.66 -0.45
CA ALA A 94 -29.57 -40.16 0.87
C ALA A 94 -28.04 -40.21 1.04
N PRO A 95 -27.50 -39.94 2.25
CA PRO A 95 -26.07 -40.07 2.52
C PRO A 95 -25.66 -41.55 2.64
N ALA A 96 -24.38 -41.86 2.40
CA ALA A 96 -23.85 -43.21 2.65
C ALA A 96 -23.91 -43.59 4.13
N ASP A 97 -24.03 -44.89 4.45
CA ASP A 97 -24.25 -45.40 5.81
C ASP A 97 -23.29 -44.81 6.87
N PHE A 98 -21.99 -44.67 6.56
CA PHE A 98 -20.99 -44.10 7.48
C PHE A 98 -21.14 -42.58 7.67
N ALA A 99 -21.65 -41.88 6.66
CA ALA A 99 -21.95 -40.46 6.74
C ALA A 99 -23.28 -40.24 7.48
N ALA A 100 -24.28 -41.08 7.24
CA ALA A 100 -25.54 -41.12 7.98
C ALA A 100 -25.29 -41.42 9.48
N GLU A 101 -24.43 -42.39 9.80
CA GLU A 101 -24.05 -42.72 11.19
C GLU A 101 -23.30 -41.57 11.86
N TRP A 102 -22.40 -40.89 11.14
CA TRP A 102 -21.71 -39.71 11.67
C TRP A 102 -22.66 -38.53 11.88
N LEU A 103 -23.57 -38.28 10.94
CA LEU A 103 -24.63 -37.29 11.07
C LEU A 103 -25.59 -37.63 12.19
N ALA A 104 -25.99 -38.89 12.36
CA ALA A 104 -26.80 -39.33 13.50
C ALA A 104 -26.04 -39.17 14.82
N THR A 105 -24.73 -39.44 14.85
CA THR A 105 -23.89 -39.19 16.03
C THR A 105 -23.76 -37.69 16.32
N ARG A 106 -23.64 -36.85 15.29
CA ARG A 106 -23.61 -35.39 15.41
C ARG A 106 -24.95 -34.82 15.82
N ALA A 107 -26.04 -35.23 15.19
CA ALA A 107 -27.40 -34.88 15.54
C ALA A 107 -27.76 -35.41 16.93
N ALA A 108 -27.23 -36.55 17.38
CA ALA A 108 -27.36 -37.01 18.76
C ALA A 108 -26.49 -36.21 19.74
N ARG A 109 -25.30 -35.73 19.33
CA ARG A 109 -24.47 -34.79 20.10
C ARG A 109 -25.05 -33.39 20.15
N GLU A 110 -25.63 -32.92 19.06
CA GLU A 110 -26.32 -31.64 18.92
C GLU A 110 -27.68 -31.70 19.60
N ALA A 111 -28.40 -32.81 19.52
CA ALA A 111 -29.58 -33.06 20.34
C ALA A 111 -29.23 -33.33 21.80
N LYS A 112 -28.02 -33.78 22.16
CA LYS A 112 -27.51 -33.69 23.55
C LYS A 112 -27.13 -32.27 23.95
N LYS A 113 -26.70 -31.44 22.98
CA LYS A 113 -26.37 -30.02 23.15
C LYS A 113 -27.61 -29.11 23.10
N ALA A 114 -28.73 -29.59 22.52
CA ALA A 114 -29.97 -28.86 22.23
C ALA A 114 -31.21 -29.44 22.94
N ALA A 115 -31.22 -30.72 23.33
CA ALA A 115 -31.95 -31.11 24.52
C ALA A 115 -31.22 -30.45 25.70
N PRO A 116 -31.95 -29.98 26.72
CA PRO A 116 -31.31 -29.62 27.97
C PRO A 116 -30.81 -30.93 28.59
N GLU A 117 -29.65 -31.41 28.15
CA GLU A 117 -28.71 -31.88 29.13
C GLU A 117 -28.62 -30.72 30.11
N ALA A 118 -28.96 -31.02 31.36
CA ALA A 118 -28.25 -30.44 32.47
C ALA A 118 -26.75 -30.73 32.27
N ASN A 119 -26.15 -30.13 31.24
CA ASN A 119 -24.89 -29.47 31.43
C ASN A 119 -25.18 -28.65 32.66
N THR A 120 -24.54 -29.05 33.75
CA THR A 120 -24.33 -28.20 34.87
C THR A 120 -24.05 -26.83 34.26
N SER A 121 -25.08 -25.99 34.25
CA SER A 121 -24.90 -24.68 34.75
C SER A 121 -24.03 -24.94 35.99
N ARG A 122 -22.74 -24.69 35.84
CA ARG A 122 -22.20 -23.73 36.76
C ARG A 122 -23.02 -22.44 36.57
N SER A 123 -24.34 -22.47 36.89
CA SER A 123 -24.85 -21.61 37.93
C SER A 123 -23.71 -21.70 38.92
N SER A 124 -23.01 -20.59 39.10
CA SER A 124 -22.24 -20.52 40.30
C SER A 124 -23.20 -21.01 41.38
N ASN A 125 -23.00 -22.22 41.90
CA ASN A 125 -23.43 -22.51 43.25
C ASN A 125 -23.00 -21.23 43.98
N ALA A 126 -23.89 -20.59 44.73
CA ALA A 126 -23.50 -19.38 45.45
C ALA A 126 -22.14 -19.60 46.16
N THR A 127 -21.88 -20.85 46.55
CA THR A 127 -20.60 -21.45 46.93
C THR A 127 -19.42 -21.27 45.94
N THR A 128 -19.54 -21.60 44.65
CA THR A 128 -18.48 -21.44 43.62
C THR A 128 -18.21 -19.98 43.24
N ALA A 129 -19.25 -19.13 43.14
CA ALA A 129 -19.05 -17.68 42.95
C ALA A 129 -18.42 -17.04 44.20
N GLY A 130 -18.90 -17.42 45.39
CA GLY A 130 -18.34 -17.00 46.67
C GLY A 130 -16.88 -17.45 46.85
N GLN A 131 -16.54 -18.67 46.44
CA GLN A 131 -15.15 -19.17 46.45
C GLN A 131 -14.25 -18.39 45.49
N ARG A 132 -14.74 -18.04 44.29
CA ARG A 132 -14.00 -17.17 43.37
C ARG A 132 -13.81 -15.78 43.97
N GLN A 133 -14.88 -15.18 44.48
CA GLN A 133 -14.82 -13.86 45.11
C GLN A 133 -13.81 -13.85 46.26
N ALA A 134 -13.80 -14.89 47.11
CA ALA A 134 -12.84 -15.01 48.20
C ALA A 134 -11.38 -15.13 47.71
N ARG A 135 -11.11 -15.93 46.66
CA ARG A 135 -9.77 -16.04 46.06
C ARG A 135 -9.29 -14.74 45.44
N VAL A 136 -10.18 -14.05 44.72
CA VAL A 136 -9.89 -12.73 44.15
C VAL A 136 -9.56 -11.76 45.28
N THR A 137 -10.43 -11.62 46.28
CA THR A 137 -10.22 -10.71 47.41
C THR A 137 -8.90 -10.98 48.14
N ALA A 138 -8.55 -12.26 48.39
CA ALA A 138 -7.27 -12.62 49.00
C ALA A 138 -6.07 -12.23 48.11
N GLY A 139 -6.12 -12.54 46.81
CA GLY A 139 -5.05 -12.16 45.88
C GLY A 139 -4.91 -10.64 45.73
N LEU A 140 -6.01 -9.89 45.72
CA LEU A 140 -5.98 -8.43 45.69
C LEU A 140 -5.33 -7.84 46.95
N ALA A 141 -5.57 -8.42 48.12
CA ALA A 141 -4.91 -7.99 49.36
C ALA A 141 -3.40 -8.23 49.31
N ASP A 142 -2.96 -9.38 48.78
CA ASP A 142 -1.54 -9.68 48.58
C ASP A 142 -0.89 -8.71 47.57
N LEU A 143 -1.60 -8.40 46.48
CA LEU A 143 -1.14 -7.43 45.48
C LEU A 143 -1.03 -6.02 46.09
N ASP A 144 -1.99 -5.61 46.91
CA ASP A 144 -1.99 -4.30 47.55
C ASP A 144 -0.80 -4.13 48.51
N MET A 145 -0.54 -5.16 49.32
CA MET A 145 0.63 -5.21 50.19
C MET A 145 1.94 -5.14 49.39
N TRP A 146 2.01 -5.84 48.26
CA TRP A 146 3.16 -5.78 47.36
C TRP A 146 3.34 -4.38 46.77
N LEU A 147 2.28 -3.73 46.26
CA LEU A 147 2.33 -2.36 45.74
C LEU A 147 2.82 -1.36 46.80
N ALA A 148 2.27 -1.44 48.02
CA ALA A 148 2.67 -0.60 49.14
C ALA A 148 4.14 -0.84 49.52
N ASP A 149 4.62 -2.09 49.50
CA ASP A 149 6.02 -2.41 49.77
C ASP A 149 6.98 -1.84 48.73
N GLN A 150 6.59 -1.87 47.44
CA GLN A 150 7.39 -1.27 46.37
C GLN A 150 7.60 0.23 46.57
N VAL A 151 6.54 0.98 46.89
CA VAL A 151 6.65 2.43 47.11
C VAL A 151 7.22 2.77 48.50
N ARG A 152 7.11 1.88 49.49
CA ARG A 152 7.72 2.05 50.82
C ARG A 152 9.23 1.91 50.79
N THR A 153 9.72 0.88 50.10
CA THR A 153 11.16 0.61 49.92
C THR A 153 11.80 1.63 48.97
N GLY A 154 11.06 2.04 47.94
CA GLY A 154 11.46 3.02 46.93
C GLY A 154 11.66 2.38 45.56
N LEU A 155 11.05 2.96 44.52
CA LEU A 155 11.07 2.45 43.14
C LEU A 155 12.48 2.39 42.55
N ALA A 156 13.42 3.21 43.03
CA ALA A 156 14.81 3.15 42.59
C ALA A 156 15.51 1.84 42.98
N GLN A 157 15.04 1.18 44.03
CA GLN A 157 15.58 -0.09 44.54
C GLN A 157 14.72 -1.31 44.14
N ALA A 158 13.59 -1.09 43.47
CA ALA A 158 12.67 -2.15 43.07
C ALA A 158 13.26 -3.03 41.94
N ASP A 159 13.02 -4.35 42.01
CA ASP A 159 13.32 -5.27 40.92
C ASP A 159 12.30 -5.06 39.79
N ARG A 160 12.77 -4.52 38.66
CA ARG A 160 11.96 -4.23 37.47
C ARG A 160 12.13 -5.27 36.37
N SER A 161 12.70 -6.43 36.69
CA SER A 161 12.88 -7.51 35.73
C SER A 161 11.54 -8.10 35.28
N HIS A 162 11.51 -8.64 34.06
CA HIS A 162 10.34 -9.37 33.56
C HIS A 162 9.90 -10.49 34.54
N HIS A 163 10.87 -11.19 35.13
CA HIS A 163 10.61 -12.26 36.07
C HIS A 163 9.90 -11.77 37.35
N ALA A 164 10.29 -10.61 37.89
CA ALA A 164 9.65 -10.02 39.08
C ALA A 164 8.15 -9.77 38.83
N PHE A 165 7.82 -9.13 37.70
CA PHE A 165 6.43 -8.86 37.35
C PHE A 165 5.64 -10.13 36.98
N GLU A 166 6.24 -11.08 36.25
CA GLU A 166 5.57 -12.35 35.91
C GLU A 166 5.27 -13.18 37.17
N THR A 167 6.12 -13.14 38.19
CA THR A 167 5.87 -13.82 39.47
C THR A 167 4.58 -13.31 40.13
N VAL A 168 4.35 -12.00 40.11
CA VAL A 168 3.12 -11.40 40.67
C VAL A 168 1.93 -11.64 39.73
N ALA A 169 2.12 -11.56 38.42
CA ALA A 169 1.07 -11.84 37.44
C ALA A 169 0.55 -13.29 37.53
N ALA A 170 1.45 -14.27 37.70
CA ALA A 170 1.08 -15.66 37.89
C ALA A 170 0.19 -15.86 39.13
N ARG A 171 0.52 -15.18 40.24
CA ARG A 171 -0.33 -15.18 41.44
C ARG A 171 -1.71 -14.59 41.19
N MET A 172 -1.84 -13.58 40.32
CA MET A 172 -3.14 -13.03 39.94
C MET A 172 -3.97 -14.01 39.09
N VAL A 173 -3.33 -14.84 38.25
CA VAL A 173 -4.00 -15.94 37.55
C VAL A 173 -4.51 -16.97 38.56
N ASP A 174 -3.70 -17.36 39.54
CA ASP A 174 -4.09 -18.30 40.60
C ASP A 174 -5.22 -17.75 41.48
N ALA A 175 -5.21 -16.44 41.74
CA ALA A 175 -6.26 -15.70 42.44
C ALA A 175 -7.55 -15.51 41.61
N GLN A 176 -7.57 -15.92 40.34
CA GLN A 176 -8.70 -15.76 39.40
C GLN A 176 -9.01 -14.29 39.03
N ALA A 177 -7.96 -13.45 39.00
CA ALA A 177 -7.97 -12.05 38.56
C ALA A 177 -7.15 -11.86 37.26
N PRO A 178 -7.56 -12.49 36.13
CA PRO A 178 -6.77 -12.47 34.90
C PRO A 178 -6.61 -11.08 34.27
N GLY A 179 -7.53 -10.14 34.52
CA GLY A 179 -7.40 -8.76 34.03
C GLY A 179 -6.21 -8.03 34.66
N LEU A 180 -5.93 -8.30 35.94
CA LEU A 180 -4.77 -7.76 36.62
C LEU A 180 -3.47 -8.45 36.21
N ALA A 181 -3.51 -9.76 35.98
CA ALA A 181 -2.37 -10.49 35.44
C ALA A 181 -1.94 -9.93 34.07
N LEU A 182 -2.90 -9.64 33.18
CA LEU A 182 -2.63 -9.00 31.89
C LEU A 182 -2.02 -7.61 32.06
N THR A 183 -2.54 -6.81 33.00
CA THR A 183 -1.98 -5.47 33.31
C THR A 183 -0.53 -5.56 33.79
N LEU A 184 -0.23 -6.45 34.74
CA LEU A 184 1.12 -6.64 35.30
C LEU A 184 2.12 -7.10 34.24
N ARG A 185 1.71 -7.92 33.28
CA ARG A 185 2.55 -8.36 32.15
C ARG A 185 2.96 -7.23 31.20
N GLN A 186 2.29 -6.08 31.26
CA GLN A 186 2.69 -4.89 30.49
C GLN A 186 3.78 -4.08 31.20
N PHE A 187 3.96 -4.25 32.51
CA PHE A 187 4.89 -3.43 33.30
C PHE A 187 6.37 -3.53 32.87
N PRO A 188 6.91 -4.68 32.43
CA PRO A 188 8.27 -4.73 31.88
C PRO A 188 8.48 -3.76 30.71
N ARG A 189 7.46 -3.59 29.85
CA ARG A 189 7.52 -2.65 28.71
C ARG A 189 7.48 -1.20 29.19
N ILE A 190 6.67 -0.90 30.20
CA ILE A 190 6.60 0.42 30.83
C ILE A 190 7.94 0.76 31.50
N ALA A 191 8.52 -0.21 32.23
CA ALA A 191 9.79 -0.07 32.95
C ALA A 191 11.00 0.17 32.03
N ALA A 192 10.89 -0.16 30.74
CA ALA A 192 11.93 0.04 29.74
C ALA A 192 11.96 1.47 29.14
N ARG A 193 10.94 2.30 29.38
CA ARG A 193 10.86 3.68 28.87
C ARG A 193 11.73 4.64 29.68
N ALA A 194 12.08 5.79 29.10
CA ALA A 194 12.87 6.82 29.79
C ALA A 194 12.12 7.45 30.98
N ASP A 195 10.81 7.67 30.83
CA ASP A 195 9.89 8.22 31.83
C ASP A 195 9.25 7.15 32.72
N TRP A 196 9.88 5.98 32.84
CA TRP A 196 9.32 4.82 33.54
C TRP A 196 8.88 5.07 34.99
N PRO A 197 9.54 5.89 35.84
CA PRO A 197 9.12 6.01 37.25
C PRO A 197 7.73 6.58 37.37
N HIS A 198 7.45 7.62 36.58
CA HIS A 198 6.15 8.27 36.50
C HIS A 198 5.08 7.30 35.98
N ARG A 199 5.33 6.64 34.84
CA ARG A 199 4.36 5.72 34.24
C ARG A 199 4.07 4.51 35.11
N LEU A 200 5.08 3.91 35.74
CA LEU A 200 4.91 2.75 36.61
C LEU A 200 4.16 3.14 37.90
N LEU A 201 4.47 4.30 38.48
CA LEU A 201 3.78 4.79 39.67
C LEU A 201 2.29 5.04 39.40
N ARG A 202 1.94 5.64 38.25
CA ARG A 202 0.54 5.80 37.81
C ARG A 202 -0.20 4.47 37.76
N GLU A 203 0.44 3.44 37.22
CA GLU A 203 -0.13 2.09 37.19
C GLU A 203 -0.33 1.50 38.58
N TYR A 204 0.61 1.72 39.50
CA TYR A 204 0.48 1.27 40.89
C TYR A 204 -0.68 1.97 41.60
N GLY A 205 -0.80 3.30 41.45
CA GLY A 205 -1.93 4.06 42.01
C GLY A 205 -3.26 3.59 41.44
N ARG A 206 -3.35 3.32 40.14
CA ARG A 206 -4.57 2.79 39.51
C ARG A 206 -4.93 1.39 40.01
N LEU A 207 -3.96 0.49 40.14
CA LEU A 207 -4.19 -0.84 40.69
C LEU A 207 -4.66 -0.76 42.16
N HIS A 208 -4.04 0.10 42.96
CA HIS A 208 -4.45 0.36 44.33
C HIS A 208 -5.91 0.88 44.39
N LEU A 209 -6.26 1.85 43.56
CA LEU A 209 -7.64 2.37 43.45
C LEU A 209 -8.64 1.27 43.08
N LEU A 210 -8.27 0.37 42.16
CA LEU A 210 -9.13 -0.74 41.74
C LEU A 210 -9.33 -1.77 42.87
N ILE A 211 -8.28 -2.04 43.64
CA ILE A 211 -8.33 -2.91 44.83
C ILE A 211 -9.22 -2.28 45.91
N ALA A 212 -9.01 -0.99 46.21
CA ALA A 212 -9.83 -0.25 47.18
C ALA A 212 -11.31 -0.20 46.77
N ALA A 213 -11.60 -0.03 45.48
CA ALA A 213 -12.94 -0.05 44.94
C ALA A 213 -13.59 -1.44 45.05
N HIS A 214 -12.84 -2.52 44.81
CA HIS A 214 -13.32 -3.89 45.01
C HIS A 214 -13.61 -4.21 46.47
N GLN A 215 -12.81 -3.72 47.41
CA GLN A 215 -13.05 -3.90 48.85
C GLN A 215 -14.34 -3.23 49.32
N ARG A 216 -14.78 -2.16 48.63
CA ARG A 216 -15.98 -1.38 48.94
C ARG A 216 -17.10 -1.59 47.91
N LEU A 217 -17.09 -2.69 47.16
CA LEU A 217 -17.98 -2.92 46.02
C LEU A 217 -19.47 -2.76 46.37
N ASP A 218 -19.88 -3.16 47.57
CA ASP A 218 -21.27 -3.08 48.05
C ASP A 218 -21.74 -1.64 48.33
N GLN A 219 -20.82 -0.68 48.39
CA GLN A 219 -21.10 0.75 48.60
C GLN A 219 -21.16 1.53 47.28
N LEU A 220 -20.83 0.89 46.16
CA LEU A 220 -20.75 1.52 44.84
C LEU A 220 -22.02 1.26 44.01
N SER A 221 -22.23 2.06 42.97
CA SER A 221 -23.35 1.84 42.05
C SER A 221 -23.23 0.48 41.34
N PRO A 222 -24.33 -0.21 41.00
CA PRO A 222 -24.28 -1.50 40.30
C PRO A 222 -23.52 -1.43 38.96
N ALA A 223 -23.62 -0.29 38.27
CA ALA A 223 -22.93 -0.03 37.02
C ALA A 223 -21.40 0.04 37.21
N LEU A 224 -20.92 0.81 38.20
CA LEU A 224 -19.49 0.90 38.54
C LEU A 224 -18.97 -0.43 39.10
N GLY A 225 -19.77 -1.13 39.91
CA GLY A 225 -19.43 -2.48 40.36
C GLY A 225 -19.21 -3.48 39.21
N SER A 226 -19.96 -3.33 38.11
CA SER A 226 -19.77 -4.15 36.90
C SER A 226 -18.51 -3.76 36.12
N SER A 227 -18.18 -2.47 36.04
CA SER A 227 -16.89 -1.99 35.52
C SER A 227 -15.71 -2.57 36.30
N ILE A 228 -15.72 -2.47 37.64
CA ILE A 228 -14.66 -3.00 38.51
C ILE A 228 -14.45 -4.50 38.29
N ARG A 229 -15.55 -5.28 38.27
CA ARG A 229 -15.50 -6.72 37.97
C ARG A 229 -14.88 -7.00 36.60
N THR A 230 -15.22 -6.19 35.59
CA THR A 230 -14.64 -6.32 34.24
C THR A 230 -13.13 -6.08 34.25
N HIS A 231 -12.65 -5.03 34.93
CA HIS A 231 -11.22 -4.72 35.04
C HIS A 231 -10.42 -5.77 35.82
N ILE A 232 -11.03 -6.43 36.80
CA ILE A 232 -10.40 -7.56 37.52
C ILE A 232 -10.37 -8.83 36.65
N GLY A 233 -11.31 -8.98 35.71
CA GLY A 233 -11.40 -10.13 34.81
C GLY A 233 -12.48 -11.15 35.19
N PHE A 234 -13.56 -10.71 35.84
CA PHE A 234 -14.77 -11.52 35.98
C PHE A 234 -15.44 -11.68 34.60
N PRO A 235 -15.78 -12.90 34.17
CA PRO A 235 -16.46 -13.15 32.92
C PRO A 235 -17.91 -12.69 33.04
N THR A 236 -18.36 -11.95 32.03
CA THR A 236 -19.79 -11.67 31.83
C THR A 236 -20.27 -12.58 30.69
N PRO A 237 -21.14 -13.57 30.97
CA PRO A 237 -21.67 -14.46 29.93
C PRO A 237 -22.38 -13.67 28.83
N VAL A 238 -22.15 -14.05 27.57
CA VAL A 238 -22.80 -13.38 26.42
C VAL A 238 -24.33 -13.49 26.52
N ASP A 239 -24.85 -14.61 27.00
CA ASP A 239 -26.30 -14.82 27.14
C ASP A 239 -26.93 -13.86 28.16
N SER A 240 -26.23 -13.49 29.25
CA SER A 240 -26.76 -12.49 30.18
C SER A 240 -26.76 -11.09 29.57
N VAL A 241 -25.80 -10.79 28.70
CA VAL A 241 -25.80 -9.52 27.94
C VAL A 241 -26.97 -9.46 26.97
N ARG A 242 -27.30 -10.57 26.30
CA ARG A 242 -28.46 -10.64 25.38
C ARG A 242 -29.80 -10.39 26.10
N THR A 243 -29.88 -10.58 27.41
CA THR A 243 -31.07 -10.28 28.20
C THR A 243 -31.16 -8.83 28.66
N GLU A 244 -30.07 -8.06 28.55
CA GLU A 244 -30.10 -6.62 28.80
C GLU A 244 -30.97 -5.90 27.75
N PRO A 245 -31.60 -4.76 28.06
CA PRO A 245 -32.36 -3.98 27.09
C PRO A 245 -31.53 -3.64 25.85
N SER A 246 -32.09 -3.91 24.65
CA SER A 246 -31.43 -3.53 23.40
C SER A 246 -31.58 -2.04 23.10
N VAL A 247 -30.63 -1.51 22.33
CA VAL A 247 -30.72 -0.19 21.70
C VAL A 247 -30.80 -0.39 20.20
N ARG A 248 -31.93 -0.03 19.60
CA ARG A 248 -32.10 0.00 18.15
C ARG A 248 -31.65 1.33 17.56
N ASP A 249 -30.78 1.27 16.57
CA ASP A 249 -30.33 2.43 15.79
C ASP A 249 -29.85 1.99 14.40
N HIS A 250 -29.57 2.97 13.53
CA HIS A 250 -28.73 2.77 12.36
C HIS A 250 -27.27 2.90 12.81
N TRP A 251 -26.61 1.76 12.99
CA TRP A 251 -25.24 1.72 13.49
C TRP A 251 -24.25 1.94 12.35
N MET A 252 -23.59 3.10 12.33
CA MET A 252 -22.53 3.41 11.39
C MET A 252 -21.24 2.74 11.85
N VAL A 253 -20.63 1.90 11.02
CA VAL A 253 -19.29 1.36 11.26
C VAL A 253 -18.27 2.42 10.89
N LEU A 254 -17.60 2.97 11.91
CA LEU A 254 -16.69 4.11 11.75
C LEU A 254 -15.23 3.68 11.64
N ALA A 255 -14.84 2.60 12.30
CA ALA A 255 -13.48 2.07 12.25
C ALA A 255 -13.44 0.58 12.61
N ALA A 256 -12.42 -0.12 12.12
CA ALA A 256 -12.10 -1.47 12.55
C ALA A 256 -10.58 -1.63 12.68
N ARG A 257 -10.12 -2.27 13.77
CA ARG A 257 -8.70 -2.49 14.02
C ARG A 257 -8.47 -3.92 14.48
N THR A 258 -7.50 -4.58 13.87
CA THR A 258 -7.09 -5.94 14.24
C THR A 258 -5.72 -5.89 14.91
N SER A 259 -5.60 -6.46 16.10
CA SER A 259 -4.33 -6.71 16.78
C SER A 259 -4.06 -8.20 16.90
N VAL A 260 -2.79 -8.58 17.08
CA VAL A 260 -2.35 -9.96 17.29
C VAL A 260 -1.41 -10.05 18.49
N GLU A 261 -1.70 -10.94 19.42
CA GLU A 261 -0.85 -11.28 20.56
C GLU A 261 -0.89 -12.79 20.78
N ASP A 262 0.26 -13.47 20.82
CA ASP A 262 0.36 -14.92 21.07
C ASP A 262 -0.61 -15.78 20.23
N ALA A 263 -0.67 -15.50 18.92
CA ALA A 263 -1.59 -16.12 17.95
C ALA A 263 -3.10 -15.87 18.21
N LEU A 264 -3.45 -15.02 19.17
CA LEU A 264 -4.81 -14.50 19.36
C LEU A 264 -4.98 -13.21 18.56
N TYR A 265 -5.83 -13.26 17.54
CA TYR A 265 -6.26 -12.11 16.77
C TYR A 265 -7.48 -11.50 17.42
N THR A 266 -7.43 -10.20 17.71
CA THR A 266 -8.55 -9.44 18.26
C THR A 266 -8.95 -8.34 17.30
N ARG A 267 -10.22 -8.35 16.84
CA ARG A 267 -10.80 -7.29 16.04
C ARG A 267 -11.69 -6.41 16.91
N ARG A 268 -11.38 -5.13 16.95
CA ARG A 268 -12.16 -4.06 17.57
C ARG A 268 -12.91 -3.31 16.48
N VAL A 269 -14.22 -3.15 16.61
CA VAL A 269 -15.04 -2.40 15.65
C VAL A 269 -15.83 -1.33 16.37
N TRP A 270 -15.60 -0.08 15.99
CA TRP A 270 -16.26 1.09 16.57
C TRP A 270 -17.47 1.48 15.74
N LEU A 271 -18.58 1.62 16.42
CA LEU A 271 -19.87 1.96 15.86
C LEU A 271 -20.40 3.22 16.52
N ARG A 272 -21.14 4.02 15.77
CA ARG A 272 -21.92 5.12 16.33
C ARG A 272 -23.35 5.07 15.81
N GLY A 273 -24.30 5.12 16.73
CA GLY A 273 -25.72 5.21 16.39
C GLY A 273 -26.01 6.52 15.67
N ARG A 274 -26.57 6.46 14.46
CA ARG A 274 -26.83 7.64 13.62
C ARG A 274 -27.86 8.57 14.25
N ARG A 275 -28.88 8.03 14.94
CA ARG A 275 -29.95 8.79 15.60
C ARG A 275 -29.63 9.12 17.04
N THR A 276 -29.08 8.15 17.79
CA THR A 276 -28.84 8.31 19.23
C THR A 276 -27.51 8.98 19.56
N GLY A 277 -26.57 9.03 18.61
CA GLY A 277 -25.20 9.48 18.85
C GLY A 277 -24.39 8.55 19.76
N ARG A 278 -24.95 7.41 20.17
CA ARG A 278 -24.33 6.50 21.15
C ARG A 278 -23.19 5.70 20.54
N TRP A 279 -22.09 5.57 21.28
CA TRP A 279 -20.96 4.71 20.92
C TRP A 279 -21.22 3.24 21.24
N ALA A 280 -20.72 2.35 20.38
CA ALA A 280 -20.60 0.93 20.66
C ALA A 280 -19.25 0.38 20.16
N LEU A 281 -18.71 -0.59 20.89
CA LEU A 281 -17.50 -1.34 20.55
C LEU A 281 -17.83 -2.84 20.48
N LEU A 282 -17.60 -3.45 19.31
CA LEU A 282 -17.62 -4.90 19.16
C LEU A 282 -16.22 -5.47 19.28
N LEU A 283 -16.11 -6.62 19.96
CA LEU A 283 -14.87 -7.34 20.17
C LEU A 283 -15.01 -8.77 19.65
N ASP A 284 -14.26 -9.09 18.60
CA ASP A 284 -14.13 -10.45 18.08
C ASP A 284 -12.74 -11.00 18.41
N HIS A 285 -12.67 -12.26 18.79
CA HIS A 285 -11.42 -12.96 19.08
C HIS A 285 -11.32 -14.24 18.25
N HIS A 286 -10.18 -14.49 17.63
CA HIS A 286 -9.93 -15.70 16.85
C HIS A 286 -8.49 -16.19 17.04
N HIS A 287 -8.30 -17.48 17.26
CA HIS A 287 -6.96 -18.06 17.50
C HIS A 287 -6.39 -18.65 16.21
N GLY A 288 -5.09 -18.43 15.96
CA GLY A 288 -4.33 -18.99 14.84
C GLY A 288 -4.41 -18.18 13.55
N SER A 289 -5.54 -17.52 13.26
CA SER A 289 -5.71 -16.69 12.05
C SER A 289 -6.71 -15.53 12.27
N PRO A 290 -6.61 -14.43 11.50
CA PRO A 290 -7.56 -13.31 11.54
C PRO A 290 -8.87 -13.61 10.78
N SER A 291 -9.45 -14.79 11.02
CA SER A 291 -10.71 -15.21 10.39
C SER A 291 -11.90 -14.80 11.25
N PHE A 292 -12.36 -13.56 11.08
CA PHE A 292 -13.50 -13.04 11.83
C PHE A 292 -14.83 -13.30 11.12
N PRO A 293 -15.97 -13.37 11.85
CA PRO A 293 -17.30 -13.45 11.24
C PRO A 293 -17.53 -12.31 10.22
N GLN A 294 -18.06 -12.67 9.05
CA GLN A 294 -18.37 -11.72 7.96
C GLN A 294 -19.63 -10.90 8.23
N ASP A 295 -20.33 -11.18 9.33
CA ASP A 295 -21.58 -10.53 9.66
C ASP A 295 -21.36 -9.05 9.99
N THR A 296 -20.21 -8.65 10.53
CA THR A 296 -19.94 -7.24 10.85
C THR A 296 -19.61 -6.45 9.56
N PRO A 297 -20.38 -5.40 9.22
CA PRO A 297 -20.13 -4.60 8.02
C PRO A 297 -18.75 -3.93 8.05
N ALA A 298 -18.21 -3.62 6.87
CA ALA A 298 -16.97 -2.87 6.75
C ALA A 298 -17.15 -1.40 7.18
N PRO A 299 -16.09 -0.70 7.61
CA PRO A 299 -16.14 0.75 7.81
C PRO A 299 -16.70 1.48 6.58
N GLY A 300 -17.54 2.50 6.81
CA GLY A 300 -18.28 3.20 5.75
C GLY A 300 -19.66 2.64 5.44
N PHE A 301 -20.05 1.54 6.10
CA PHE A 301 -21.40 0.97 6.03
C PHE A 301 -22.17 1.22 7.32
N GLN A 302 -23.49 1.28 7.21
CA GLN A 302 -24.44 1.32 8.32
C GLN A 302 -25.44 0.17 8.23
N VAL A 303 -26.03 -0.20 9.35
CA VAL A 303 -27.05 -1.26 9.45
C VAL A 303 -28.10 -0.91 10.50
N ASP A 304 -29.39 -1.12 10.20
CA ASP A 304 -30.47 -1.04 11.20
C ASP A 304 -30.45 -2.33 12.04
N ALA A 305 -30.10 -2.19 13.32
CA ALA A 305 -29.96 -3.33 14.22
C ALA A 305 -30.15 -2.95 15.69
N ASP A 306 -30.46 -3.96 16.48
CA ASP A 306 -30.40 -3.94 17.94
C ASP A 306 -28.99 -4.22 18.44
N LEU A 307 -28.52 -3.48 19.43
CA LEU A 307 -27.30 -3.77 20.20
C LEU A 307 -27.62 -3.95 21.68
N HIS A 308 -27.04 -4.99 22.28
CA HIS A 308 -27.07 -5.22 23.73
C HIS A 308 -25.72 -4.86 24.34
N TYR A 309 -25.72 -4.05 25.39
CA TYR A 309 -24.50 -3.53 26.02
C TYR A 309 -24.09 -4.36 27.23
N TYR A 310 -22.80 -4.58 27.40
CA TYR A 310 -22.27 -5.11 28.64
C TYR A 310 -22.52 -4.09 29.78
N PRO A 311 -22.99 -4.54 30.96
CA PRO A 311 -23.16 -3.66 32.11
C PRO A 311 -21.84 -3.01 32.53
N ALA A 312 -21.82 -1.68 32.59
CA ALA A 312 -20.68 -0.86 33.02
C ALA A 312 -21.18 0.55 33.38
N ALA A 313 -20.37 1.33 34.12
CA ALA A 313 -20.69 2.73 34.42
C ALA A 313 -20.64 3.63 33.18
N ALA A 314 -19.75 3.33 32.23
CA ALA A 314 -19.69 3.95 30.91
C ALA A 314 -19.81 2.85 29.82
N PRO A 315 -21.04 2.37 29.52
CA PRO A 315 -21.25 1.18 28.70
C PRO A 315 -20.93 1.43 27.22
N MET A 316 -19.81 0.86 26.76
CA MET A 316 -19.35 0.93 25.37
C MET A 316 -19.35 -0.44 24.67
N ARG A 317 -18.91 -1.51 25.36
CA ARG A 317 -18.84 -2.85 24.75
C ARG A 317 -20.25 -3.37 24.49
N ALA A 318 -20.51 -3.89 23.29
CA ALA A 318 -21.81 -4.42 22.90
C ALA A 318 -21.70 -5.71 22.08
N ILE A 319 -22.84 -6.35 21.85
CA ILE A 319 -23.03 -7.47 20.93
C ILE A 319 -24.24 -7.22 20.02
N TRP A 320 -24.22 -7.82 18.83
CA TRP A 320 -25.36 -7.80 17.91
C TRP A 320 -26.58 -8.51 18.51
N GLY A 321 -27.72 -7.83 18.45
CA GLY A 321 -29.07 -8.37 18.61
C GLY A 321 -29.70 -8.71 17.26
N GLU A 322 -30.98 -8.41 17.10
CA GLU A 322 -31.71 -8.57 15.83
C GLU A 322 -31.27 -7.54 14.78
N ARG A 323 -31.23 -7.96 13.51
CA ARG A 323 -30.93 -7.08 12.37
C ARG A 323 -32.18 -6.87 11.55
N HIS A 324 -32.45 -5.62 11.21
CA HIS A 324 -33.66 -5.20 10.52
C HIS A 324 -33.41 -4.82 9.06
N SER A 325 -32.15 -4.61 8.67
CA SER A 325 -31.76 -4.29 7.28
C SER A 325 -30.48 -5.00 6.84
N ALA A 326 -30.27 -5.08 5.53
CA ALA A 326 -28.95 -5.35 4.98
C ALA A 326 -28.03 -4.13 5.22
N PRO A 327 -26.70 -4.32 5.30
CA PRO A 327 -25.76 -3.21 5.38
C PRO A 327 -25.77 -2.35 4.11
N GLU A 328 -25.74 -1.03 4.26
CA GLU A 328 -25.69 -0.06 3.16
C GLU A 328 -24.58 0.98 3.39
N PRO A 329 -23.96 1.55 2.34
CA PRO A 329 -22.95 2.58 2.50
C PRO A 329 -23.58 3.89 3.02
N PHE A 330 -22.88 4.61 3.90
CA PHE A 330 -23.24 5.98 4.27
C PHE A 330 -22.26 7.00 3.69
N THR A 331 -22.77 8.16 3.27
CA THR A 331 -21.98 9.24 2.65
C THR A 331 -21.94 10.51 3.49
N THR A 332 -22.52 10.48 4.70
CA THR A 332 -22.57 11.61 5.63
C THR A 332 -22.51 11.14 7.08
N ILE A 333 -21.87 11.96 7.93
CA ILE A 333 -21.87 11.81 9.38
C ILE A 333 -22.78 12.91 9.96
N PRO A 334 -23.87 12.56 10.67
CA PRO A 334 -24.75 13.57 11.25
C PRO A 334 -23.99 14.43 12.26
N ARG A 335 -24.15 15.76 12.15
CA ARG A 335 -23.90 16.66 13.29
C ARG A 335 -25.08 16.50 14.22
N THR A 336 -24.84 16.16 15.48
CA THR A 336 -25.93 16.13 16.46
C THR A 336 -26.52 17.54 16.54
N ALA A 337 -27.72 17.74 16.00
CA ALA A 337 -28.46 18.98 16.21
C ALA A 337 -28.79 19.06 17.70
N ALA A 338 -28.63 20.23 18.31
CA ALA A 338 -29.30 20.51 19.56
C ALA A 338 -30.79 20.21 19.33
N ALA A 339 -31.42 19.44 20.21
CA ALA A 339 -32.87 19.37 20.21
C ALA A 339 -33.39 20.82 20.17
N ASP A 340 -34.31 21.09 19.24
CA ASP A 340 -34.85 22.41 18.97
C ASP A 340 -35.44 23.04 20.25
N ASP A 341 -34.64 23.84 20.96
CA ASP A 341 -35.09 24.74 22.03
C ASP A 341 -35.71 26.03 21.45
N GLU A 342 -35.98 26.09 20.14
CA GLU A 342 -36.69 27.21 19.52
C GLU A 342 -38.22 27.18 19.74
N GLU A 343 -38.82 26.04 20.11
CA GLU A 343 -40.27 25.97 20.37
C GLU A 343 -40.66 26.27 21.84
N SER A 344 -39.69 26.29 22.77
CA SER A 344 -39.92 26.77 24.16
C SER A 344 -39.56 28.25 24.37
N ALA A 345 -38.84 28.87 23.43
CA ALA A 345 -38.47 30.29 23.50
C ALA A 345 -39.64 31.25 23.17
N ALA A 346 -40.74 30.77 22.59
CA ALA A 346 -41.88 31.62 22.21
C ALA A 346 -42.95 31.81 23.31
N LEU A 347 -42.76 31.26 24.52
CA LEU A 347 -43.76 31.35 25.61
C LEU A 347 -43.26 32.01 26.91
N HIS A 348 -42.02 32.53 26.94
CA HIS A 348 -41.51 33.24 28.11
C HIS A 348 -40.83 34.58 27.77
N GLU A 349 -41.52 35.43 27.01
CA GLU A 349 -41.36 36.89 27.17
C GLU A 349 -42.34 37.37 28.24
N ASN A 350 -41.91 37.33 29.50
CA ASN A 350 -42.25 38.31 30.55
C ASN A 350 -41.56 37.91 31.87
N GLY A 351 -40.54 38.68 32.27
CA GLY A 351 -40.04 38.70 33.64
C GLY A 351 -38.55 38.42 33.81
N SER A 352 -37.76 39.49 33.72
CA SER A 352 -36.35 39.52 34.13
C SER A 352 -36.19 39.31 35.64
N ALA A 353 -35.36 38.34 36.06
CA ALA A 353 -34.55 38.41 37.26
C ALA A 353 -33.39 37.39 37.18
N ALA A 354 -32.16 37.87 37.29
CA ALA A 354 -30.93 37.09 37.26
C ALA A 354 -30.87 36.03 38.39
N ILE A 355 -30.50 34.79 38.04
CA ILE A 355 -30.08 33.75 38.98
C ILE A 355 -28.68 33.32 38.59
N GLN A 356 -27.71 33.55 39.49
CA GLN A 356 -26.34 33.05 39.40
C GLN A 356 -26.32 31.51 39.57
N PRO A 357 -25.37 30.80 38.92
CA PRO A 357 -25.27 29.35 39.08
C PRO A 357 -24.79 28.99 40.49
N ASN A 358 -25.65 28.29 41.23
CA ASN A 358 -25.33 27.70 42.53
C ASN A 358 -24.29 26.58 42.36
N ILE A 359 -23.06 26.85 42.79
CA ILE A 359 -22.07 25.85 43.13
C ILE A 359 -22.56 25.12 44.39
N VAL A 360 -22.81 23.81 44.28
CA VAL A 360 -23.11 22.97 45.45
C VAL A 360 -21.80 22.65 46.15
N THR A 361 -21.43 23.48 47.13
CA THR A 361 -20.46 23.12 48.18
C THR A 361 -21.10 22.10 49.12
N VAL A 362 -20.57 20.87 49.14
CA VAL A 362 -20.86 19.90 50.19
C VAL A 362 -19.94 20.22 51.38
N THR A 363 -20.50 20.78 52.45
CA THR A 363 -19.80 20.91 53.75
C THR A 363 -20.02 19.65 54.60
N PRO A 364 -19.00 19.10 55.27
CA PRO A 364 -19.17 17.99 56.19
C PRO A 364 -19.87 18.45 57.48
N SER A 365 -20.92 17.72 57.86
CA SER A 365 -21.60 17.86 59.15
C SER A 365 -20.73 17.25 60.27
N ALA A 366 -20.15 18.10 61.13
CA ALA A 366 -19.58 17.68 62.40
C ALA A 366 -20.56 18.02 63.55
N ALA A 367 -21.01 16.99 64.26
CA ALA A 367 -21.66 17.13 65.55
C ALA A 367 -20.61 17.21 66.67
N SER A 368 -20.43 18.38 67.31
CA SER A 368 -20.43 18.51 68.78
C SER A 368 -19.96 19.88 69.28
N ALA A 369 -20.69 20.34 70.31
CA ALA A 369 -20.25 21.18 71.44
C ALA A 369 -20.07 22.71 71.23
N ALA A 370 -21.19 23.41 71.44
CA ALA A 370 -21.45 24.32 72.57
C ALA A 370 -20.56 25.56 72.87
N LEU A 371 -21.29 26.62 73.22
CA LEU A 371 -20.93 27.91 73.83
C LEU A 371 -20.24 28.95 72.94
N THR A 372 -20.47 30.26 73.02
CA THR A 372 -21.45 31.18 73.64
C THR A 372 -20.87 32.57 73.33
N VAL A 373 -21.70 33.53 72.88
CA VAL A 373 -21.50 35.02 72.93
C VAL A 373 -20.28 35.56 72.15
N GLY A 374 -20.37 36.58 71.31
CA GLY A 374 -21.34 37.63 71.11
C GLY A 374 -20.58 38.92 70.81
N THR A 375 -21.14 39.75 69.92
CA THR A 375 -20.88 41.20 69.76
C THR A 375 -19.49 41.62 69.27
N ALA A 376 -19.29 42.65 68.46
CA ALA A 376 -20.16 43.53 67.68
C ALA A 376 -19.24 44.49 66.88
N ARG A 377 -19.74 44.95 65.72
CA ARG A 377 -19.69 46.34 65.20
C ARG A 377 -18.29 46.98 65.03
N ASN A 378 -18.01 47.73 63.97
CA ASN A 378 -18.89 48.66 63.28
C ASN A 378 -18.16 49.23 62.04
N ARG A 379 -18.94 49.58 61.02
CA ARG A 379 -18.93 50.87 60.28
C ARG A 379 -17.59 51.41 59.74
N SER A 380 -17.51 51.98 58.55
CA SER A 380 -18.51 52.70 57.76
C SER A 380 -17.82 53.18 56.49
N ASP A 381 -18.62 53.40 55.45
CA ASP A 381 -18.50 54.47 54.44
C ASP A 381 -17.19 54.55 53.65
N ALA A 382 -17.17 54.09 52.39
CA ALA A 382 -17.75 54.72 51.19
C ALA A 382 -16.85 55.82 50.58
N VAL A 383 -16.93 55.88 49.24
CA VAL A 383 -16.80 57.05 48.35
C VAL A 383 -15.56 57.11 47.43
N LEU A 384 -15.85 57.16 46.11
CA LEU A 384 -15.09 57.65 44.94
C LEU A 384 -13.81 56.85 44.57
N GLY A 385 -13.51 56.49 43.31
CA GLY A 385 -13.80 57.07 41.99
C GLY A 385 -12.46 57.16 41.22
N VAL A 386 -12.50 57.26 39.87
CA VAL A 386 -11.36 57.53 38.92
C VAL A 386 -10.62 56.24 38.49
N THR A 387 -10.76 55.69 37.27
CA THR A 387 -10.24 56.12 35.92
C THR A 387 -8.71 56.32 35.94
N ASP A 388 -7.85 56.07 34.95
CA ASP A 388 -7.83 56.14 33.49
C ASP A 388 -6.54 55.38 33.03
N ALA A 389 -6.58 54.57 31.97
CA ALA A 389 -6.32 54.92 30.56
C ALA A 389 -4.81 54.93 30.20
N VAL A 390 -4.35 54.01 29.33
CA VAL A 390 -4.28 54.07 27.85
C VAL A 390 -2.85 54.31 27.41
N HIS A 391 -2.31 53.38 26.60
CA HIS A 391 -1.23 53.69 25.67
C HIS A 391 -1.75 53.59 24.25
N GLN A 392 -1.70 54.74 23.58
CA GLN A 392 -1.98 54.93 22.17
C GLN A 392 -0.66 55.01 21.39
N SER A 393 -0.63 54.28 20.28
CA SER A 393 -0.30 54.79 18.94
C SER A 393 1.16 54.92 18.47
N ASN A 394 1.38 54.26 17.32
CA ASN A 394 1.93 54.76 16.05
C ASN A 394 3.35 55.38 16.02
N ALA A 395 4.18 54.89 15.08
CA ALA A 395 4.33 55.50 13.74
C ALA A 395 5.75 55.28 13.14
N THR A 396 5.80 54.63 11.97
CA THR A 396 6.54 54.98 10.73
C THR A 396 8.02 55.41 10.70
N LEU A 397 8.72 54.75 9.75
CA LEU A 397 9.66 55.26 8.72
C LEU A 397 11.05 55.78 9.16
N HIS A 398 12.14 55.16 8.70
CA HIS A 398 12.87 55.51 7.46
C HIS A 398 14.20 54.72 7.30
N ASP A 399 14.55 54.49 6.03
CA ASP A 399 15.82 54.03 5.46
C ASP A 399 17.10 54.59 6.11
N THR A 400 18.19 53.81 6.04
CA THR A 400 19.36 54.13 5.17
C THR A 400 20.44 53.05 5.22
N ASP A 401 20.86 52.62 4.04
CA ASP A 401 22.10 51.92 3.73
C ASP A 401 23.34 52.66 4.26
N SER A 402 24.41 51.90 4.59
CA SER A 402 25.79 52.15 4.09
C SER A 402 26.84 51.19 4.68
N THR A 403 27.27 50.24 3.84
CA THR A 403 28.68 49.95 3.45
C THR A 403 29.82 49.86 4.48
N GLY A 404 30.52 48.72 4.45
CA GLY A 404 31.91 48.70 3.96
C GLY A 404 33.03 48.10 4.85
N HIS A 405 33.89 47.31 4.18
CA HIS A 405 35.26 46.87 4.51
C HIS A 405 35.46 45.69 5.49
N ALA A 406 36.47 44.81 5.38
CA ALA A 406 37.36 44.27 4.33
C ALA A 406 38.43 43.42 5.07
N ALA A 407 38.88 42.31 4.46
CA ALA A 407 40.18 41.63 4.66
C ALA A 407 40.45 40.97 6.05
N ASP A 408 41.26 39.93 6.24
CA ASP A 408 42.27 39.30 5.38
C ASP A 408 42.66 37.90 5.90
N THR A 409 43.31 37.18 5.00
CA THR A 409 44.08 35.92 4.98
C THR A 409 44.87 35.37 6.20
N THR A 410 44.95 34.03 6.23
CA THR A 410 46.09 33.08 6.49
C THR A 410 47.29 33.52 7.36
N ASP A 411 47.86 32.63 8.21
CA ASP A 411 48.99 31.75 7.83
C ASP A 411 49.66 30.93 9.00
N ASN A 412 50.15 29.74 8.64
CA ASN A 412 51.33 28.93 9.05
C ASN A 412 51.90 28.79 10.49
N SER A 413 52.41 27.57 10.78
CA SER A 413 53.79 27.22 11.28
C SER A 413 53.94 25.72 11.60
N SER A 414 54.71 24.91 10.83
CA SER A 414 56.07 24.33 11.12
C SER A 414 56.24 23.59 12.48
N THR A 415 56.82 22.39 12.65
CA THR A 415 58.23 21.96 12.40
C THR A 415 58.45 20.47 12.83
N ALA A 416 59.45 19.77 12.26
CA ALA A 416 59.95 18.40 12.58
C ALA A 416 60.91 18.38 13.84
N PRO A 417 61.76 17.35 14.22
CA PRO A 417 62.45 16.30 13.41
C PRO A 417 62.96 14.94 14.07
N HIS A 418 63.67 14.10 13.26
CA HIS A 418 64.77 13.09 13.52
C HIS A 418 64.52 11.79 14.37
N GLU A 419 65.12 10.58 14.24
CA GLU A 419 66.16 9.91 13.38
C GLU A 419 66.24 8.36 13.65
N THR A 420 66.53 7.55 12.59
CA THR A 420 67.37 6.30 12.43
C THR A 420 67.38 5.05 13.35
N GLY A 421 67.40 3.83 12.72
CA GLY A 421 68.35 2.73 13.05
C GLY A 421 67.85 1.27 13.27
N THR A 422 68.27 0.32 12.41
CA THR A 422 68.12 -1.18 12.33
C THR A 422 69.19 -1.97 13.17
N PRO A 423 69.41 -3.34 13.15
CA PRO A 423 68.62 -4.58 12.87
C PRO A 423 68.93 -5.86 13.77
N HIS A 424 68.32 -7.03 13.40
CA HIS A 424 68.66 -8.48 13.62
C HIS A 424 68.21 -9.26 14.89
N ASP A 425 67.43 -10.36 14.71
CA ASP A 425 67.94 -11.77 14.79
C ASP A 425 66.92 -12.84 14.27
N GLU A 426 67.44 -13.98 13.81
CA GLU A 426 66.74 -15.13 13.17
C GLU A 426 66.35 -16.27 14.15
N THR A 427 65.32 -17.08 13.79
CA THR A 427 65.20 -18.57 13.85
C THR A 427 63.70 -18.97 13.77
N GLY A 428 63.20 -19.57 12.66
CA GLY A 428 62.89 -21.01 12.45
C GLY A 428 61.74 -21.54 13.34
N THR A 429 60.63 -22.19 12.92
CA THR A 429 60.21 -22.87 11.68
C THR A 429 58.72 -23.31 11.83
N ALA A 430 58.03 -23.44 10.68
CA ALA A 430 56.89 -24.34 10.35
C ALA A 430 55.45 -24.05 10.87
N GLY A 431 54.52 -23.88 9.91
CA GLY A 431 53.08 -23.97 10.17
C GLY A 431 52.14 -23.38 9.12
N ASP A 432 52.14 -23.96 7.91
CA ASP A 432 51.04 -24.00 6.92
C ASP A 432 50.59 -22.72 6.17
N GLN A 433 50.25 -22.92 4.89
CA GLN A 433 50.25 -21.93 3.81
C GLN A 433 49.07 -20.96 3.82
N GLY A 434 49.38 -19.70 3.46
CA GLY A 434 48.43 -18.66 3.12
C GLY A 434 48.12 -18.54 1.62
N ASP A 435 46.91 -18.07 1.40
CA ASP A 435 46.44 -17.06 0.45
C ASP A 435 46.54 -17.18 -1.08
N ALA A 436 45.33 -17.08 -1.64
CA ALA A 436 44.90 -16.17 -2.70
C ALA A 436 45.28 -16.44 -4.17
N VAL A 437 44.35 -15.95 -5.01
CA VAL A 437 44.50 -15.44 -6.38
C VAL A 437 43.88 -16.30 -7.50
N LEU A 438 42.92 -15.66 -8.20
CA LEU A 438 42.48 -15.80 -9.60
C LEU A 438 42.11 -17.17 -10.18
N ARG A 439 40.86 -17.29 -10.64
CA ARG A 439 40.39 -18.11 -11.80
C ARG A 439 39.15 -17.37 -12.35
N ASP A 440 39.08 -16.81 -13.55
CA ASP A 440 39.43 -17.25 -14.91
C ASP A 440 38.86 -18.62 -15.27
N THR A 441 37.79 -18.63 -16.07
CA THR A 441 37.16 -19.82 -16.64
C THR A 441 37.35 -19.83 -18.15
N GLY A 442 38.46 -20.42 -18.59
CA GLY A 442 38.62 -20.92 -19.95
C GLY A 442 38.11 -22.35 -20.05
N ILE A 443 37.12 -22.60 -20.91
CA ILE A 443 36.75 -23.93 -21.37
C ILE A 443 37.55 -24.20 -22.65
N THR A 444 38.51 -25.13 -22.56
CA THR A 444 39.31 -25.58 -23.69
C THR A 444 38.63 -26.72 -24.46
N ALA A 445 38.63 -26.58 -25.78
CA ALA A 445 38.41 -27.62 -26.76
C ALA A 445 39.37 -28.82 -26.59
N ARG A 446 38.89 -30.02 -26.95
CA ARG A 446 39.74 -31.14 -27.38
C ARG A 446 39.01 -32.11 -28.30
N ASP A 447 39.59 -32.22 -29.51
CA ASP A 447 39.79 -33.38 -30.37
C ASP A 447 38.64 -34.36 -30.63
N THR A 448 38.13 -34.26 -31.86
CA THR A 448 37.46 -35.31 -32.62
C THR A 448 38.48 -36.03 -33.50
N ASP A 449 38.52 -37.36 -33.45
CA ASP A 449 39.04 -38.18 -34.54
C ASP A 449 38.11 -39.37 -34.87
N THR A 450 37.88 -39.49 -36.18
CA THR A 450 37.35 -40.56 -37.05
C THR A 450 36.59 -41.80 -36.51
N THR A 451 35.41 -42.09 -37.12
CA THR A 451 35.19 -43.33 -37.92
C THR A 451 33.86 -43.35 -38.72
N ARG A 452 34.03 -43.64 -40.03
CA ARG A 452 33.12 -44.18 -41.08
C ARG A 452 31.87 -44.98 -40.65
N HIS A 453 30.76 -44.79 -41.38
CA HIS A 453 30.12 -45.76 -42.31
C HIS A 453 28.94 -45.06 -43.05
N GLN A 454 28.93 -45.00 -44.39
CA GLN A 454 28.02 -45.74 -45.32
C GLN A 454 26.52 -45.60 -44.99
N GLY A 455 25.59 -45.27 -45.89
CA GLY A 455 25.52 -45.23 -47.36
C GLY A 455 24.03 -45.35 -47.76
N GLY A 456 23.71 -45.05 -49.02
CA GLY A 456 22.40 -45.35 -49.65
C GLY A 456 21.44 -44.16 -49.67
N SER A 457 21.30 -43.38 -50.75
CA SER A 457 20.76 -43.74 -52.07
C SER A 457 19.29 -44.18 -52.01
N VAL A 458 18.44 -43.50 -52.79
CA VAL A 458 17.66 -44.06 -53.91
C VAL A 458 16.33 -43.31 -54.13
N HIS A 459 16.18 -42.83 -55.38
CA HIS A 459 14.96 -42.64 -56.23
C HIS A 459 13.69 -42.05 -55.61
N SER A 460 13.27 -40.85 -56.05
CA SER A 460 12.59 -40.55 -57.32
C SER A 460 11.21 -41.18 -57.49
N THR A 461 10.37 -40.42 -58.20
CA THR A 461 9.26 -40.83 -59.10
C THR A 461 7.91 -40.27 -58.60
N VAL A 462 7.54 -39.08 -59.08
CA VAL A 462 6.67 -38.80 -60.26
C VAL A 462 5.20 -39.09 -60.00
N GLY A 463 4.38 -38.11 -60.36
CA GLY A 463 2.97 -38.27 -60.70
C GLY A 463 2.23 -36.97 -60.40
N HIS A 464 2.13 -36.03 -61.35
CA HIS A 464 0.97 -35.90 -62.26
C HIS A 464 -0.38 -35.83 -61.50
N ALA A 465 -1.31 -34.93 -61.80
CA ALA A 465 -1.38 -33.89 -62.81
C ALA A 465 -2.58 -33.00 -62.49
N SER A 466 -2.44 -31.72 -62.85
CA SER A 466 -3.44 -30.83 -63.43
C SER A 466 -4.85 -31.37 -63.68
N ARG A 467 -5.85 -30.55 -63.33
CA ARG A 467 -6.66 -29.73 -64.27
C ARG A 467 -7.73 -28.98 -63.46
N LEU A 468 -7.74 -27.64 -63.47
CA LEU A 468 -8.28 -26.74 -64.52
C LEU A 468 -9.78 -26.93 -64.75
N ILE A 469 -10.54 -25.89 -64.38
CA ILE A 469 -11.54 -25.13 -65.18
C ILE A 469 -11.74 -23.83 -64.34
N ASP A 470 -11.26 -22.66 -64.77
CA ASP A 470 -11.88 -21.71 -65.73
C ASP A 470 -13.29 -21.26 -65.26
N THR A 471 -13.70 -19.99 -65.17
CA THR A 471 -13.20 -18.75 -65.79
C THR A 471 -13.95 -17.53 -65.23
N THR A 472 -13.26 -16.38 -65.23
CA THR A 472 -13.72 -15.02 -65.66
C THR A 472 -14.76 -14.25 -64.80
N THR A 473 -14.40 -13.16 -64.10
CA THR A 473 -14.38 -11.71 -64.53
C THR A 473 -15.72 -11.21 -65.12
N GLU A 474 -16.28 -10.01 -64.88
CA GLU A 474 -15.76 -8.66 -64.63
C GLU A 474 -16.97 -7.67 -64.45
N ILE A 475 -16.76 -6.47 -63.86
CA ILE A 475 -17.33 -5.13 -64.26
C ILE A 475 -18.86 -4.89 -64.14
N HIS A 476 -19.42 -3.71 -63.82
CA HIS A 476 -19.09 -2.46 -63.12
C HIS A 476 -20.38 -1.60 -63.16
N SER A 477 -20.52 -0.67 -62.21
CA SER A 477 -21.29 0.61 -62.30
C SER A 477 -22.83 0.66 -62.40
N GLY A 478 -23.41 1.61 -61.65
CA GLY A 478 -24.76 2.18 -61.87
C GLY A 478 -25.18 3.14 -60.75
N ALA A 479 -25.52 4.39 -61.11
CA ALA A 479 -25.55 5.56 -60.22
C ALA A 479 -26.96 6.12 -59.88
N SER A 480 -27.01 6.88 -58.76
CA SER A 480 -27.81 8.09 -58.44
C SER A 480 -29.35 8.08 -58.36
N ALA A 481 -29.92 8.57 -57.22
CA ALA A 481 -30.64 9.86 -57.09
C ALA A 481 -31.49 10.02 -55.79
N GLN A 482 -31.35 11.19 -55.11
CA GLN A 482 -32.36 12.01 -54.36
C GLN A 482 -33.09 11.39 -53.13
N SER A 483 -33.46 12.05 -52.00
CA SER A 483 -33.66 13.46 -51.60
C SER A 483 -33.67 13.64 -50.05
N SER A 484 -33.34 14.85 -49.57
CA SER A 484 -33.87 15.65 -48.41
C SER A 484 -35.09 15.13 -47.59
N ALA A 485 -35.39 15.46 -46.32
CA ALA A 485 -34.88 16.41 -45.31
C ALA A 485 -35.54 16.16 -43.92
N SER A 486 -35.03 16.87 -42.91
CA SER A 486 -35.29 16.90 -41.46
C SER A 486 -36.64 17.47 -40.94
N ARG A 487 -36.93 17.18 -39.65
CA ARG A 487 -37.56 17.99 -38.54
C ARG A 487 -38.58 17.16 -37.74
N GLN A 488 -38.37 16.94 -36.43
CA GLN A 488 -38.85 17.74 -35.26
C GLN A 488 -40.38 17.92 -35.17
N ASP A 489 -40.96 17.48 -34.04
CA ASP A 489 -41.70 18.28 -33.03
C ASP A 489 -43.05 17.70 -32.50
N PHE A 490 -43.33 17.94 -31.19
CA PHE A 490 -44.59 17.86 -30.39
C PHE A 490 -45.39 16.52 -30.32
N GLY A 491 -46.19 16.14 -29.31
CA GLY A 491 -46.76 16.74 -28.09
C GLY A 491 -48.12 16.05 -27.75
N ARG A 492 -48.45 15.91 -26.44
CA ARG A 492 -49.79 15.75 -25.78
C ARG A 492 -50.86 14.71 -26.26
N ASP A 493 -51.29 13.84 -25.30
CA ASP A 493 -52.67 13.54 -24.75
C ASP A 493 -53.89 13.25 -25.73
N PRO A 494 -55.14 12.80 -25.38
CA PRO A 494 -55.82 12.56 -24.08
C PRO A 494 -57.00 11.49 -23.98
N LEU A 495 -57.70 11.50 -22.82
CA LEU A 495 -59.16 11.27 -22.49
C LEU A 495 -59.79 9.87 -22.19
N ARG A 496 -60.36 9.72 -20.95
CA ARG A 496 -61.84 9.54 -20.69
C ARG A 496 -62.29 9.59 -19.20
N ARG A 497 -63.26 10.49 -18.91
CA ARG A 497 -64.44 10.53 -17.97
C ARG A 497 -64.35 9.94 -16.54
N GLY A 498 -64.93 10.51 -15.48
CA GLY A 498 -65.81 11.69 -15.33
C GLY A 498 -66.42 11.81 -13.91
N GLU A 499 -67.11 12.93 -13.70
CA GLU A 499 -68.19 13.24 -12.74
C GLU A 499 -67.92 13.72 -11.29
N ASP A 500 -68.70 14.77 -10.97
CA ASP A 500 -68.79 15.66 -9.82
C ASP A 500 -69.35 15.03 -8.53
N SER A 501 -69.05 15.63 -7.36
CA SER A 501 -70.02 16.37 -6.51
C SER A 501 -69.68 16.38 -4.99
N ASP A 502 -69.56 17.59 -4.46
CA ASP A 502 -70.16 18.18 -3.25
C ASP A 502 -70.33 17.43 -1.89
N ARG A 503 -69.77 18.11 -0.86
CA ARG A 503 -70.36 18.58 0.43
C ARG A 503 -70.52 17.70 1.70
N GLU A 504 -70.17 18.40 2.80
CA GLU A 504 -70.74 18.42 4.18
C GLU A 504 -70.36 17.29 5.17
N HIS A 505 -69.55 17.60 6.19
CA HIS A 505 -69.91 18.09 7.54
C HIS A 505 -70.77 17.11 8.38
N ALA A 506 -70.17 16.52 9.42
CA ALA A 506 -70.66 16.56 10.81
C ALA A 506 -69.78 15.68 11.71
N GLY A 507 -69.20 16.29 12.75
CA GLY A 507 -68.64 15.58 13.88
C GLY A 507 -69.73 15.15 14.87
N THR A 508 -69.41 14.20 15.74
CA THR A 508 -69.91 14.12 17.12
C THR A 508 -69.18 13.00 17.89
N THR A 509 -68.38 13.40 18.90
CA THR A 509 -68.48 13.02 20.34
C THR A 509 -68.80 11.57 20.73
N LYS A 510 -68.34 11.00 21.84
CA LYS A 510 -67.41 11.32 22.94
C LYS A 510 -67.50 10.09 23.89
N VAL A 511 -66.39 9.71 24.54
CA VAL A 511 -66.32 9.32 26.00
C VAL A 511 -66.97 7.98 26.38
N ALA A 512 -66.53 7.13 27.32
CA ALA A 512 -65.56 7.03 28.43
C ALA A 512 -65.38 5.52 28.72
N GLY A 513 -64.43 5.01 29.52
CA GLY A 513 -63.43 5.66 30.34
C GLY A 513 -62.76 4.69 31.33
N ARG A 514 -61.73 5.23 32.00
CA ARG A 514 -61.21 4.99 33.37
C ARG A 514 -60.84 3.57 33.81
N HIS A 515 -59.57 3.37 34.21
CA HIS A 515 -59.12 3.61 35.59
C HIS A 515 -57.58 3.70 35.71
N ARG A 516 -57.15 4.44 36.75
CA ARG A 516 -55.81 4.97 37.08
C ARG A 516 -54.93 3.99 37.88
N ASP A 517 -53.61 4.10 37.61
CA ASP A 517 -52.43 4.12 38.50
C ASP A 517 -52.10 2.87 39.38
N PRO A 518 -50.80 2.59 39.70
CA PRO A 518 -49.73 3.57 39.92
C PRO A 518 -48.31 3.24 39.39
N ASN A 519 -47.52 4.31 39.30
CA ASN A 519 -46.05 4.32 39.26
C ASN A 519 -45.47 3.57 40.47
N PRO A 520 -44.28 2.95 40.33
CA PRO A 520 -43.19 3.45 41.14
C PRO A 520 -41.90 3.70 40.33
N SER A 521 -41.42 4.92 40.52
CA SER A 521 -40.07 5.41 40.35
C SER A 521 -38.99 4.41 40.81
N ASN A 522 -38.14 3.99 39.87
CA ASN A 522 -36.74 3.62 40.13
C ASN A 522 -35.89 3.70 38.85
N ASP A 523 -35.92 4.84 38.14
CA ASP A 523 -34.91 5.14 37.10
C ASP A 523 -33.64 5.63 37.79
N GLY A 524 -32.88 4.67 38.32
CA GLY A 524 -31.54 4.90 38.85
C GLY A 524 -30.54 5.13 37.72
N VAL A 525 -30.10 6.38 37.57
CA VAL A 525 -28.72 6.76 37.21
C VAL A 525 -27.99 5.83 36.23
N ALA A 526 -28.54 5.64 35.02
CA ALA A 526 -27.78 5.20 33.85
C ALA A 526 -27.66 6.40 32.93
N GLY A 527 -26.56 7.15 33.10
CA GLY A 527 -26.35 8.49 32.56
C GLY A 527 -26.50 8.58 31.04
N ARG A 528 -27.29 9.56 30.60
CA ARG A 528 -27.19 10.11 29.24
C ARG A 528 -25.90 10.91 29.20
N ILE A 529 -24.82 10.31 28.70
CA ILE A 529 -23.65 11.06 28.26
C ILE A 529 -24.13 11.93 27.10
N SER A 530 -24.00 13.25 27.24
CA SER A 530 -24.49 14.20 26.23
C SER A 530 -23.60 14.13 24.99
N SER A 531 -24.18 13.84 23.82
CA SER A 531 -23.42 13.73 22.57
C SER A 531 -23.22 15.11 21.96
N GLY A 532 -22.01 15.66 22.13
CA GLY A 532 -21.67 16.99 21.61
C GLY A 532 -21.63 17.07 20.08
N ARG A 533 -21.42 18.28 19.57
CA ARG A 533 -21.46 18.69 18.15
C ARG A 533 -20.28 18.17 17.32
N GLY A 534 -19.39 17.38 17.93
CA GLY A 534 -18.17 16.85 17.32
C GLY A 534 -16.97 17.79 17.40
N THR A 535 -16.96 18.73 18.35
CA THR A 535 -15.78 19.58 18.63
C THR A 535 -14.80 18.90 19.57
N ILE A 536 -13.57 19.40 19.63
CA ILE A 536 -12.52 19.00 20.57
C ILE A 536 -12.99 19.19 22.01
N ALA A 537 -13.54 20.36 22.33
CA ALA A 537 -14.05 20.66 23.67
C ALA A 537 -15.19 19.69 24.08
N ASP A 538 -16.08 19.36 23.14
CA ASP A 538 -17.14 18.38 23.37
C ASP A 538 -16.60 16.97 23.60
N ALA A 539 -15.62 16.54 22.80
CA ALA A 539 -15.00 15.22 22.95
C ALA A 539 -14.24 15.09 24.29
N LEU A 540 -13.53 16.13 24.72
CA LEU A 540 -12.86 16.17 26.02
C LEU A 540 -13.87 16.14 27.18
N ARG A 541 -14.99 16.84 27.05
CA ARG A 541 -16.08 16.80 28.04
C ARG A 541 -16.73 15.42 28.12
N GLU A 542 -17.02 14.80 26.98
CA GLU A 542 -17.57 13.44 26.91
C GLU A 542 -16.61 12.43 27.58
N HIS A 543 -15.31 12.55 27.33
CA HIS A 543 -14.29 11.75 28.01
C HIS A 543 -14.25 12.01 29.52
N ALA A 544 -14.30 13.27 29.96
CA ALA A 544 -14.30 13.61 31.38
C ALA A 544 -15.54 13.07 32.11
N GLU A 545 -16.72 13.14 31.49
CA GLU A 545 -17.96 12.53 32.01
C GLU A 545 -17.82 11.01 32.12
N ALA A 546 -17.31 10.35 31.07
CA ALA A 546 -17.08 8.90 31.07
C ALA A 546 -16.05 8.49 32.13
N LEU A 547 -14.96 9.26 32.28
CA LEU A 547 -13.92 9.02 33.28
C LEU A 547 -14.43 9.25 34.70
N GLY A 548 -15.30 10.25 34.90
CA GLY A 548 -15.96 10.49 36.18
C GLY A 548 -16.91 9.35 36.57
N ALA A 549 -17.58 8.72 35.59
CA ALA A 549 -18.41 7.54 35.81
C ALA A 549 -17.57 6.27 36.04
N ASP A 550 -16.46 6.12 35.31
CA ASP A 550 -15.56 4.97 35.37
C ASP A 550 -14.07 5.42 35.37
N PRO A 551 -13.42 5.55 36.55
CA PRO A 551 -12.05 6.06 36.64
C PRO A 551 -11.00 5.09 36.05
N PHE A 552 -11.40 3.85 35.73
CA PHE A 552 -10.51 2.79 35.25
C PHE A 552 -10.42 2.71 33.73
N LEU A 553 -11.19 3.54 33.00
CA LEU A 553 -11.10 3.67 31.55
C LEU A 553 -9.65 3.87 31.12
N ARG A 554 -9.30 3.40 29.93
CA ARG A 554 -7.95 3.55 29.36
C ARG A 554 -7.93 4.41 28.10
N ALA A 555 -9.04 4.35 27.38
CA ALA A 555 -9.25 5.07 26.14
C ALA A 555 -10.75 5.35 26.02
N TRP A 556 -11.09 6.41 25.30
CA TRP A 556 -12.48 6.75 24.99
C TRP A 556 -12.62 7.11 23.50
N PRO A 557 -13.63 6.60 22.78
CA PRO A 557 -13.80 6.94 21.38
C PRO A 557 -14.12 8.42 21.22
N VAL A 558 -13.55 9.03 20.19
CA VAL A 558 -13.81 10.42 19.82
C VAL A 558 -14.20 10.52 18.35
N LEU A 559 -15.10 11.47 18.07
CA LEU A 559 -15.46 11.89 16.73
C LEU A 559 -15.27 13.40 16.65
N LEU A 560 -14.32 13.83 15.85
CA LEU A 560 -14.00 15.23 15.63
C LEU A 560 -14.44 15.59 14.21
N ILE A 561 -15.32 16.57 14.08
CA ILE A 561 -15.89 17.02 12.80
C ILE A 561 -15.23 18.36 12.44
N ASP A 562 -14.96 18.58 11.15
CA ASP A 562 -14.33 19.79 10.62
C ASP A 562 -12.94 20.12 11.21
N VAL A 563 -12.12 19.09 11.45
CA VAL A 563 -10.73 19.26 11.92
C VAL A 563 -9.72 19.05 10.80
N VAL A 564 -8.58 19.75 10.90
CA VAL A 564 -7.46 19.63 9.97
C VAL A 564 -6.29 18.92 10.67
N PRO A 565 -5.84 17.76 10.18
CA PRO A 565 -4.58 17.18 10.63
C PRO A 565 -3.40 18.08 10.24
N ALA A 566 -2.49 18.32 11.17
CA ALA A 566 -1.31 19.14 10.97
C ALA A 566 -0.09 18.50 11.63
N ARG A 567 1.09 18.76 11.06
CA ARG A 567 2.38 18.38 11.64
C ARG A 567 3.16 19.66 11.95
N GLY A 568 3.26 19.99 13.23
CA GLY A 568 4.10 21.10 13.70
C GLY A 568 5.41 20.60 14.30
N ASP A 569 6.23 21.52 14.80
CA ASP A 569 7.52 21.21 15.44
C ASP A 569 7.35 20.35 16.71
N SER A 570 6.21 20.49 17.38
CA SER A 570 5.85 19.73 18.58
C SER A 570 5.21 18.36 18.30
N GLY A 571 5.11 17.96 17.03
CA GLY A 571 4.51 16.69 16.60
C GLY A 571 3.17 16.85 15.89
N TRP A 572 2.41 15.75 15.84
CA TRP A 572 1.13 15.69 15.15
C TRP A 572 0.00 16.28 15.98
N ARG A 573 -0.88 17.03 15.34
CA ARG A 573 -2.08 17.61 15.94
C ARG A 573 -3.28 17.50 15.00
N VAL A 574 -4.48 17.56 15.56
CA VAL A 574 -5.71 17.91 14.84
C VAL A 574 -6.17 19.27 15.31
N VAL A 575 -6.56 20.13 14.38
CA VAL A 575 -6.81 21.56 14.63
C VAL A 575 -8.20 21.93 14.11
N GLU A 576 -8.98 22.61 14.92
CA GLU A 576 -10.26 23.21 14.51
C GLU A 576 -10.06 24.55 13.78
N SER A 577 -11.09 25.03 13.11
CA SER A 577 -11.07 26.33 12.44
C SER A 577 -10.79 27.51 13.38
N GLU A 578 -11.14 27.39 14.67
CA GLU A 578 -10.89 28.42 15.68
C GLU A 578 -9.49 28.32 16.31
N GLY A 579 -8.69 27.31 15.92
CA GLY A 579 -7.31 27.11 16.38
C GLY A 579 -7.16 26.15 17.56
N ASP A 580 -8.26 25.69 18.16
CA ASP A 580 -8.25 24.63 19.18
C ASP A 580 -7.61 23.35 18.62
N ALA A 581 -6.74 22.73 19.40
CA ALA A 581 -5.94 21.61 18.93
C ALA A 581 -5.80 20.48 19.94
N LEU A 582 -5.79 19.24 19.44
CA LEU A 582 -5.43 18.05 20.21
C LEU A 582 -4.15 17.40 19.67
N PRO A 583 -3.25 16.93 20.55
CA PRO A 583 -2.11 16.14 20.14
C PRO A 583 -2.56 14.78 19.62
N VAL A 584 -1.90 14.32 18.57
CA VAL A 584 -2.13 13.00 17.96
C VAL A 584 -0.97 12.09 18.32
N SER A 585 -1.29 10.92 18.88
CA SER A 585 -0.31 9.88 19.17
C SER A 585 0.16 9.23 17.87
N ALA A 586 1.48 9.16 17.68
CA ALA A 586 2.13 8.50 16.55
C ALA A 586 2.76 7.15 16.94
N GLU A 587 2.36 6.55 18.08
CA GLU A 587 2.91 5.25 18.53
C GLU A 587 2.67 4.13 17.51
N ASP A 588 1.56 4.19 16.77
CA ASP A 588 1.20 3.23 15.73
C ASP A 588 1.74 3.58 14.33
N GLY A 589 2.57 4.62 14.25
CA GLY A 589 3.09 5.18 13.00
C GLY A 589 2.57 6.59 12.72
N GLU A 590 3.31 7.33 11.89
CA GLU A 590 2.93 8.70 11.54
C GLU A 590 1.69 8.71 10.61
N PRO A 591 0.63 9.50 10.92
CA PRO A 591 -0.65 9.48 10.20
C PRO A 591 -0.63 10.25 8.87
N TRP A 592 0.36 10.01 8.01
CA TRP A 592 0.48 10.67 6.71
C TRP A 592 -0.70 10.39 5.76
N ARG A 593 -1.36 9.24 5.90
CA ARG A 593 -2.55 8.91 5.12
C ARG A 593 -3.72 9.82 5.48
N MET A 594 -3.92 10.10 6.76
CA MET A 594 -4.88 11.09 7.26
C MET A 594 -4.61 12.48 6.67
N LEU A 595 -3.35 12.93 6.66
CA LEU A 595 -2.97 14.21 6.04
C LEU A 595 -3.19 14.22 4.52
N GLY A 596 -2.95 13.10 3.83
CA GLY A 596 -3.24 12.97 2.39
C GLY A 596 -4.74 13.06 2.06
N VAL A 597 -5.59 12.44 2.88
CA VAL A 597 -7.06 12.53 2.74
C VAL A 597 -7.56 13.94 3.01
N SER A 598 -7.02 14.64 4.00
CA SER A 598 -7.36 16.04 4.28
C SER A 598 -6.82 17.00 3.21
N GLY A 599 -5.53 16.89 2.84
CA GLY A 599 -4.88 17.86 1.98
C GLY A 599 -4.89 19.28 2.57
N GLY A 600 -4.93 19.40 3.89
CA GLY A 600 -5.09 20.65 4.62
C GLY A 600 -6.53 21.17 4.68
N HIS A 601 -7.50 20.45 4.10
CA HIS A 601 -8.93 20.79 4.22
C HIS A 601 -9.58 20.10 5.43
N PRO A 602 -10.62 20.69 6.04
CA PRO A 602 -11.35 20.07 7.16
C PRO A 602 -11.91 18.70 6.80
N VAL A 603 -11.75 17.74 7.72
CA VAL A 603 -12.23 16.35 7.61
C VAL A 603 -12.85 15.92 8.93
N THR A 604 -13.55 14.78 8.92
CA THR A 604 -14.01 14.14 10.16
C THR A 604 -13.03 13.05 10.56
N ILE A 605 -12.54 13.07 11.79
CA ILE A 605 -11.58 12.09 12.33
C ILE A 605 -12.25 11.28 13.44
N VAL A 606 -12.09 9.96 13.37
CA VAL A 606 -12.48 9.02 14.41
C VAL A 606 -11.21 8.50 15.05
N GLY A 607 -11.15 8.52 16.37
CA GLY A 607 -9.99 8.03 17.12
C GLY A 607 -10.35 7.54 18.50
N GLU A 608 -9.33 7.16 19.27
CA GLU A 608 -9.46 6.98 20.71
C GLU A 608 -8.61 8.02 21.42
N TRP A 609 -9.20 8.75 22.37
CA TRP A 609 -8.46 9.59 23.28
C TRP A 609 -7.79 8.73 24.35
N THR A 610 -6.48 8.87 24.49
CA THR A 610 -5.65 8.13 25.45
C THR A 610 -4.81 9.09 26.29
N THR A 611 -4.03 8.55 27.23
CA THR A 611 -3.07 9.33 28.02
C THR A 611 -1.96 9.96 27.18
N ASP A 612 -1.67 9.41 26.01
CA ASP A 612 -0.61 9.88 25.11
C ASP A 612 -1.16 10.72 23.94
N GLY A 613 -2.45 11.06 23.99
CA GLY A 613 -3.14 11.86 22.97
C GLY A 613 -4.15 11.07 22.15
N LEU A 614 -4.60 11.68 21.05
CA LEU A 614 -5.55 11.10 20.10
C LEU A 614 -4.87 10.01 19.28
N VAL A 615 -5.28 8.75 19.42
CA VAL A 615 -4.90 7.65 18.54
C VAL A 615 -5.87 7.63 17.35
N PRO A 616 -5.45 8.00 16.13
CA PRO A 616 -6.36 8.10 15.01
C PRO A 616 -6.69 6.70 14.47
N LEU A 617 -7.98 6.42 14.27
CA LEU A 617 -8.46 5.14 13.75
C LEU A 617 -8.85 5.25 12.28
N SER A 618 -9.69 6.22 11.95
CA SER A 618 -10.13 6.48 10.58
C SER A 618 -10.37 7.96 10.33
N VAL A 619 -10.37 8.33 9.05
CA VAL A 619 -10.71 9.64 8.54
C VAL A 619 -11.85 9.49 7.55
N PHE A 620 -12.84 10.36 7.66
CA PHE A 620 -13.95 10.47 6.72
C PHE A 620 -13.76 11.72 5.86
N GLY A 621 -13.59 11.51 4.56
CA GLY A 621 -13.38 12.55 3.56
C GLY A 621 -14.02 12.14 2.24
N SER A 622 -14.60 13.12 1.52
CA SER A 622 -15.25 12.91 0.22
C SER A 622 -16.31 11.80 0.22
N GLY A 623 -17.03 11.62 1.34
CA GLY A 623 -18.09 10.60 1.46
C GLY A 623 -17.60 9.18 1.77
N THR A 624 -16.30 8.99 2.04
CA THR A 624 -15.70 7.66 2.26
C THR A 624 -14.95 7.59 3.60
N VAL A 625 -14.98 6.42 4.22
CA VAL A 625 -14.18 6.11 5.42
C VAL A 625 -12.88 5.46 5.00
N VAL A 626 -11.75 5.99 5.49
CA VAL A 626 -10.40 5.54 5.18
C VAL A 626 -9.65 5.32 6.48
N ASP A 627 -8.90 4.23 6.62
CA ASP A 627 -8.05 4.04 7.80
C ASP A 627 -7.01 5.15 7.90
N ALA A 628 -6.81 5.68 9.11
CA ALA A 628 -5.95 6.84 9.33
C ALA A 628 -4.45 6.52 9.17
N VAL A 629 -4.06 5.26 9.42
CA VAL A 629 -2.70 4.74 9.28
C VAL A 629 -2.70 3.62 8.22
N ALA A 630 -1.65 3.55 7.41
CA ALA A 630 -1.50 2.46 6.45
C ALA A 630 -1.15 1.16 7.19
N VAL A 631 -2.05 0.19 7.18
CA VAL A 631 -1.75 -1.18 7.62
C VAL A 631 -1.19 -1.92 6.41
N ASP A 632 0.09 -1.70 6.11
CA ASP A 632 0.78 -2.60 5.18
C ASP A 632 0.90 -3.96 5.87
N GLY A 633 0.37 -5.00 5.20
CA GLY A 633 0.06 -6.30 5.79
C GLY A 633 1.17 -6.89 6.67
N VAL A 634 0.77 -7.33 7.87
CA VAL A 634 1.56 -8.01 8.90
C VAL A 634 2.55 -7.11 9.66
N SER A 635 2.10 -6.58 10.80
CA SER A 635 3.01 -6.09 11.84
C SER A 635 3.88 -7.23 12.38
N ALA A 636 5.21 -7.07 12.32
CA ALA A 636 6.10 -7.00 13.50
C ALA A 636 7.54 -7.45 13.17
N SER A 637 8.48 -6.50 13.10
CA SER A 637 9.63 -6.41 14.01
C SER A 637 10.70 -5.43 13.49
N GLY A 638 11.21 -4.58 14.39
CA GLY A 638 12.55 -4.02 14.27
C GLY A 638 12.72 -2.75 13.42
N SER A 639 12.17 -1.63 13.87
CA SER A 639 12.81 -0.32 13.66
C SER A 639 12.79 0.44 14.99
N THR A 640 13.72 0.06 15.86
CA THR A 640 14.14 0.89 16.99
C THR A 640 14.98 2.03 16.43
N GLY A 641 14.53 3.27 16.56
CA GLY A 641 15.37 4.43 16.24
C GLY A 641 14.66 5.70 15.82
N SER A 642 13.50 6.03 16.38
CA SER A 642 13.13 7.44 16.52
C SER A 642 12.79 7.64 17.98
N ALA A 643 13.56 8.49 18.66
CA ALA A 643 13.24 8.90 20.02
C ALA A 643 11.77 9.34 20.02
N ALA A 644 10.94 8.65 20.78
CA ALA A 644 9.62 9.13 21.14
C ALA A 644 9.88 10.42 21.92
N ALA A 645 9.84 11.56 21.21
CA ALA A 645 9.63 12.83 21.86
C ALA A 645 8.30 12.67 22.60
N SER A 646 8.37 12.62 23.93
CA SER A 646 7.21 12.78 24.78
C SER A 646 6.57 14.10 24.35
N ILE A 647 5.44 14.01 23.63
CA ILE A 647 4.62 15.18 23.36
C ILE A 647 4.04 15.53 24.73
N ALA A 648 4.68 16.49 25.40
CA ALA A 648 4.08 17.16 26.52
C ALA A 648 2.81 17.82 25.97
N VAL A 649 1.65 17.28 26.35
CA VAL A 649 0.46 18.11 26.44
C VAL A 649 0.87 19.24 27.37
N ASP A 650 0.71 20.52 26.98
CA ASP A 650 0.95 21.68 27.85
C ASP A 650 -0.05 21.63 29.02
N ALA A 651 0.15 20.69 29.94
CA ALA A 651 -0.43 20.70 31.25
C ALA A 651 0.33 21.78 32.02
N SER A 652 -0.43 22.70 32.60
CA SER A 652 0.03 23.82 33.41
C SER A 652 1.23 23.47 34.29
N THR A 653 2.19 24.39 34.35
CA THR A 653 3.48 24.26 35.04
C THR A 653 3.37 23.86 36.52
N GLU A 654 2.19 24.05 37.13
CA GLU A 654 1.86 23.62 38.50
C GLU A 654 1.51 22.12 38.60
N ALA A 655 0.87 21.51 37.59
CA ALA A 655 0.54 20.08 37.58
C ALA A 655 1.81 19.20 37.44
N ASP A 656 2.83 19.73 36.76
CA ASP A 656 4.13 19.06 36.58
C ASP A 656 4.96 19.06 37.88
N ALA A 657 4.87 20.14 38.69
CA ALA A 657 5.55 20.25 39.98
C ALA A 657 4.99 19.27 41.03
N GLY A 658 3.65 19.20 41.19
CA GLY A 658 3.00 18.26 42.12
C GLY A 658 3.20 16.79 41.72
N THR A 659 3.19 16.49 40.42
CA THR A 659 3.50 15.15 39.91
C THR A 659 4.96 14.76 40.20
N GLY A 660 5.89 15.71 40.03
CA GLY A 660 7.30 15.53 40.39
C GLY A 660 7.53 15.18 41.87
N GLU A 661 6.77 15.78 42.78
CA GLU A 661 6.84 15.48 44.23
C GLU A 661 6.47 14.02 44.54
N LEU A 662 5.36 13.53 43.97
CA LEU A 662 4.90 12.15 44.16
C LEU A 662 5.92 11.15 43.59
N VAL A 663 6.46 11.40 42.39
CA VAL A 663 7.47 10.55 41.75
C VAL A 663 8.78 10.55 42.54
N SER A 664 9.23 11.71 42.99
CA SER A 664 10.46 11.84 43.80
C SER A 664 10.33 11.10 45.13
N THR A 665 9.17 11.20 45.79
CA THR A 665 8.87 10.43 46.99
C THR A 665 8.84 8.93 46.73
N ALA A 666 8.19 8.48 45.65
CA ALA A 666 8.15 7.07 45.27
C ALA A 666 9.53 6.49 44.94
N LEU A 667 10.41 7.27 44.29
CA LEU A 667 11.79 6.84 43.96
C LEU A 667 12.65 6.64 45.21
N VAL A 668 12.55 7.54 46.18
CA VAL A 668 13.30 7.49 47.45
C VAL A 668 12.72 6.47 48.43
N GLY A 669 11.39 6.29 48.40
CA GLY A 669 10.64 5.38 49.26
C GLY A 669 9.96 6.10 50.42
N THR A 670 8.70 5.75 50.71
CA THR A 670 7.92 6.41 51.76
C THR A 670 8.43 6.16 53.18
N ALA A 671 9.31 5.17 53.38
CA ALA A 671 10.02 4.98 54.64
C ALA A 671 11.04 6.09 54.94
N ARG A 672 11.47 6.85 53.93
CA ARG A 672 12.52 7.89 54.04
C ARG A 672 12.02 9.29 53.76
N ARG A 673 10.90 9.43 53.02
CA ARG A 673 10.30 10.70 52.64
C ARG A 673 8.78 10.59 52.63
N THR A 674 8.08 11.58 53.16
CA THR A 674 6.63 11.72 53.04
C THR A 674 6.29 12.65 51.88
N ALA A 675 5.30 12.30 51.08
CA ALA A 675 4.85 13.15 49.97
C ALA A 675 4.14 14.39 50.50
N ASP A 676 4.49 15.56 49.95
CA ASP A 676 3.77 16.80 50.22
C ASP A 676 2.59 16.97 49.25
N THR A 677 1.40 16.60 49.69
CA THR A 677 0.16 16.69 48.89
C THR A 677 -0.32 18.13 48.68
N GLY A 678 0.21 19.11 49.43
CA GLY A 678 -0.11 20.53 49.23
C GLY A 678 0.47 21.11 47.94
N THR A 679 1.40 20.40 47.30
CA THR A 679 1.96 20.75 45.98
C THR A 679 1.09 20.31 44.80
N LEU A 680 0.04 19.52 45.05
CA LEU A 680 -0.89 19.05 44.03
C LEU A 680 -1.86 20.18 43.59
N PRO A 681 -2.46 20.08 42.39
CA PRO A 681 -3.52 21.01 41.97
C PRO A 681 -4.62 21.12 43.02
N ALA A 682 -5.15 22.32 43.25
CA ALA A 682 -6.08 22.58 44.37
C ALA A 682 -7.23 21.56 44.52
N PRO A 683 -7.94 21.14 43.44
CA PRO A 683 -9.00 20.13 43.57
C PRO A 683 -8.49 18.76 44.05
N VAL A 684 -7.25 18.41 43.71
CA VAL A 684 -6.60 17.17 44.14
C VAL A 684 -6.10 17.30 45.57
N ALA A 685 -5.45 18.42 45.91
CA ALA A 685 -4.92 18.69 47.25
C ALA A 685 -6.04 18.69 48.31
N ASP A 686 -7.19 19.27 48.01
CA ASP A 686 -8.35 19.31 48.91
C ASP A 686 -8.86 17.91 49.27
N VAL A 687 -8.90 17.00 48.29
CA VAL A 687 -9.30 15.60 48.51
C VAL A 687 -8.17 14.82 49.20
N ALA A 688 -6.91 15.07 48.79
CA ALA A 688 -5.74 14.41 49.33
C ALA A 688 -5.52 14.72 50.83
N ALA A 689 -5.92 15.92 51.29
CA ALA A 689 -5.85 16.32 52.70
C ALA A 689 -6.75 15.47 53.62
N GLY A 690 -7.77 14.81 53.06
CA GLY A 690 -8.68 13.92 53.79
C GLY A 690 -8.25 12.45 53.79
N LEU A 691 -7.15 12.08 53.11
CA LEU A 691 -6.68 10.70 53.04
C LEU A 691 -6.11 10.26 54.39
N ASN A 692 -6.39 9.01 54.75
CA ASN A 692 -5.97 8.41 56.02
C ASN A 692 -5.34 7.05 55.75
N GLY A 693 -4.15 6.80 56.29
CA GLY A 693 -3.44 5.53 56.10
C GLY A 693 -1.98 5.63 56.48
N ASP A 694 -1.21 4.58 56.16
CA ASP A 694 0.24 4.70 56.19
C ASP A 694 0.75 5.56 55.01
N ALA A 695 2.02 5.97 55.07
CA ALA A 695 2.58 6.86 54.05
C ALA A 695 2.61 6.25 52.63
N ALA A 696 2.69 4.92 52.52
CA ALA A 696 2.68 4.22 51.23
C ALA A 696 1.28 4.23 50.59
N VAL A 697 0.25 3.93 51.38
CA VAL A 697 -1.15 4.00 50.95
C VAL A 697 -1.53 5.42 50.55
N THR A 698 -1.20 6.41 51.40
CA THR A 698 -1.48 7.83 51.13
C THR A 698 -0.83 8.29 49.81
N LEU A 699 0.40 7.84 49.52
CA LEU A 699 1.07 8.11 48.25
C LEU A 699 0.32 7.47 47.06
N LEU A 700 -0.06 6.20 47.14
CA LEU A 700 -0.78 5.50 46.07
C LEU A 700 -2.15 6.12 45.79
N GLU A 701 -2.90 6.49 46.83
CA GLU A 701 -4.18 7.19 46.72
C GLU A 701 -4.00 8.58 46.11
N SER A 702 -2.99 9.35 46.54
CA SER A 702 -2.68 10.68 45.97
C SER A 702 -2.30 10.59 44.49
N VAL A 703 -1.52 9.57 44.12
CA VAL A 703 -1.19 9.28 42.70
C VAL A 703 -2.45 8.95 41.90
N ALA A 704 -3.35 8.12 42.45
CA ALA A 704 -4.59 7.76 41.77
C ALA A 704 -5.50 8.99 41.54
N LEU A 705 -5.60 9.88 42.52
CA LEU A 705 -6.34 11.13 42.40
C LEU A 705 -5.73 12.06 41.35
N GLN A 706 -4.41 12.28 41.44
CA GLN A 706 -3.66 13.10 40.48
C GLN A 706 -3.79 12.56 39.05
N GLU A 707 -3.77 11.23 38.90
CA GLU A 707 -3.92 10.55 37.61
C GLU A 707 -5.31 10.75 37.01
N CYS A 708 -6.37 10.58 37.82
CA CYS A 708 -7.74 10.82 37.37
C CYS A 708 -7.93 12.29 36.97
N PHE A 709 -7.39 13.22 37.76
CA PHE A 709 -7.45 14.65 37.47
C PHE A 709 -6.72 14.99 36.18
N THR A 710 -5.46 14.56 36.01
CA THR A 710 -4.66 14.87 34.81
C THR A 710 -5.30 14.34 33.53
N ARG A 711 -6.02 13.22 33.60
CA ARG A 711 -6.73 12.65 32.45
C ARG A 711 -8.07 13.32 32.16
N GLY A 712 -8.78 13.79 33.18
CA GLY A 712 -10.10 14.42 33.05
C GLY A 712 -10.06 15.93 32.82
N ALA A 713 -9.04 16.61 33.34
CA ALA A 713 -8.88 18.07 33.31
C ALA A 713 -8.06 18.55 32.09
N VAL A 714 -8.17 17.83 30.96
CA VAL A 714 -7.51 18.22 29.71
C VAL A 714 -8.29 19.37 29.06
N SER A 715 -7.58 20.42 28.66
CA SER A 715 -8.12 21.50 27.83
C SER A 715 -7.52 21.45 26.42
N PRO A 716 -8.22 21.97 25.40
CA PRO A 716 -7.65 22.10 24.06
C PRO A 716 -6.37 22.94 24.12
N GLY A 717 -5.34 22.52 23.38
CA GLY A 717 -4.20 23.38 23.08
C GLY A 717 -4.55 24.34 21.93
N SER A 718 -3.57 25.11 21.45
CA SER A 718 -3.70 25.91 20.23
C SER A 718 -2.67 25.52 19.19
N ALA A 719 -3.03 25.56 17.91
CA ALA A 719 -2.12 25.39 16.78
C ALA A 719 -2.62 26.14 15.53
N GLU A 720 -1.71 26.48 14.63
CA GLU A 720 -2.05 27.05 13.34
C GLU A 720 -2.52 25.97 12.35
N VAL A 721 -3.47 26.34 11.49
CA VAL A 721 -3.97 25.47 10.43
C VAL A 721 -3.03 25.54 9.24
N THR A 722 -2.57 24.37 8.75
CA THR A 722 -1.72 24.26 7.56
C THR A 722 -2.44 24.82 6.33
N GLU A 723 -1.74 25.59 5.49
CA GLU A 723 -2.31 26.05 4.22
C GLU A 723 -2.76 24.85 3.35
N PRO A 724 -4.01 24.84 2.87
CA PRO A 724 -4.57 23.71 2.13
C PRO A 724 -3.95 23.56 0.74
N ALA A 725 -3.92 22.32 0.25
CA ALA A 725 -3.58 22.03 -1.13
C ALA A 725 -4.58 22.70 -2.08
N GLY A 726 -4.06 23.34 -3.13
CA GLY A 726 -4.87 23.93 -4.20
C GLY A 726 -5.72 22.89 -4.94
N GLU A 727 -6.75 23.37 -5.64
CA GLU A 727 -7.64 22.52 -6.42
C GLU A 727 -6.92 21.89 -7.63
N ASP A 728 -7.28 20.65 -7.95
CA ASP A 728 -6.80 19.93 -9.13
C ASP A 728 -8.00 19.67 -10.06
N PRO A 729 -8.12 20.40 -11.19
CA PRO A 729 -9.32 20.35 -12.04
C PRO A 729 -9.45 19.04 -12.84
N ARG A 730 -8.41 18.21 -12.89
CA ARG A 730 -8.38 16.95 -13.64
C ARG A 730 -9.33 15.91 -13.07
N PRO A 731 -10.05 15.09 -13.85
CA PRO A 731 -11.03 14.12 -13.32
C PRO A 731 -10.42 13.13 -12.33
N VAL A 732 -11.17 12.69 -11.31
CA VAL A 732 -10.71 11.64 -10.38
C VAL A 732 -10.70 10.30 -11.10
N LEU A 733 -9.67 9.49 -10.86
CA LEU A 733 -9.58 8.12 -11.35
C LEU A 733 -10.83 7.31 -10.90
N PRO A 734 -11.51 6.60 -11.82
CA PRO A 734 -12.69 5.80 -11.47
C PRO A 734 -12.43 4.80 -10.33
N PRO A 735 -13.40 4.55 -9.43
CA PRO A 735 -13.17 3.69 -8.25
C PRO A 735 -12.66 2.29 -8.58
N ALA A 736 -13.15 1.66 -9.66
CA ALA A 736 -12.69 0.34 -10.09
C ALA A 736 -11.22 0.38 -10.54
N ALA A 737 -10.85 1.36 -11.38
CA ALA A 737 -9.46 1.56 -11.79
C ALA A 737 -8.53 1.93 -10.61
N ALA A 738 -9.02 2.69 -9.63
CA ALA A 738 -8.27 3.00 -8.42
C ALA A 738 -8.01 1.76 -7.56
N ALA A 739 -9.02 0.89 -7.38
CA ALA A 739 -8.87 -0.38 -6.70
C ALA A 739 -7.92 -1.33 -7.47
N ARG A 740 -7.99 -1.33 -8.79
CA ARG A 740 -7.08 -2.11 -9.65
C ARG A 740 -5.64 -1.64 -9.54
N LEU A 741 -5.39 -0.34 -9.67
CA LEU A 741 -4.06 0.24 -9.44
C LEU A 741 -3.59 -0.03 -8.00
N GLY A 742 -4.54 -0.03 -7.05
CA GLY A 742 -4.49 -0.68 -5.74
C GLY A 742 -3.67 -1.96 -5.75
N THR A 743 -4.20 -3.00 -6.37
CA THR A 743 -3.60 -4.33 -6.47
C THR A 743 -2.31 -4.33 -7.28
N LEU A 744 -2.29 -3.69 -8.46
CA LEU A 744 -1.14 -3.70 -9.37
C LEU A 744 0.14 -3.14 -8.73
N LEU A 745 0.00 -2.06 -7.95
CA LEU A 745 1.15 -1.50 -7.23
C LEU A 745 1.60 -2.42 -6.10
N THR A 746 0.69 -3.03 -5.34
CA THR A 746 1.02 -3.98 -4.26
C THR A 746 1.83 -5.16 -4.80
N ASP A 747 1.35 -5.76 -5.89
CA ASP A 747 1.91 -6.98 -6.47
C ASP A 747 3.12 -6.73 -7.40
N THR A 748 3.49 -5.46 -7.61
CA THR A 748 4.52 -5.06 -8.59
C THR A 748 4.27 -5.65 -9.97
N SER A 749 3.02 -5.60 -10.42
CA SER A 749 2.55 -6.25 -11.63
C SER A 749 3.30 -5.77 -12.88
N SER A 750 3.56 -6.69 -13.82
CA SER A 750 4.11 -6.37 -15.15
C SER A 750 3.16 -5.53 -16.02
N PHE A 751 1.87 -5.45 -15.66
CA PHE A 751 0.88 -4.69 -16.42
C PHE A 751 0.87 -3.19 -16.09
N LEU A 752 1.66 -2.73 -15.11
CA LEU A 752 1.73 -1.31 -14.74
C LEU A 752 2.11 -0.39 -15.90
N ALA A 753 3.04 -0.82 -16.77
CA ALA A 753 3.48 -0.03 -17.91
C ALA A 753 2.34 0.19 -18.93
N GLU A 754 1.60 -0.88 -19.27
CA GLU A 754 0.43 -0.81 -20.14
C GLU A 754 -0.68 0.02 -19.49
N TRP A 755 -0.95 -0.22 -18.20
CA TRP A 755 -1.95 0.54 -17.45
C TRP A 755 -1.70 2.05 -17.50
N PHE A 756 -0.46 2.50 -17.23
CA PHE A 756 -0.14 3.93 -17.30
C PHE A 756 -0.22 4.48 -18.72
N THR A 757 0.17 3.70 -19.72
CA THR A 757 0.09 4.11 -21.14
C THR A 757 -1.36 4.35 -21.54
N VAL A 758 -2.27 3.46 -21.15
CA VAL A 758 -3.70 3.56 -21.48
C VAL A 758 -4.40 4.63 -20.64
N ALA A 759 -3.99 4.84 -19.38
CA ALA A 759 -4.54 5.88 -18.53
C ALA A 759 -4.09 7.30 -18.92
N GLU A 760 -2.96 7.45 -19.63
CA GLU A 760 -2.35 8.75 -19.94
C GLU A 760 -3.29 9.74 -20.66
N PRO A 761 -4.06 9.37 -21.70
CA PRO A 761 -4.91 10.30 -22.43
C PRO A 761 -6.07 10.89 -21.61
N PHE A 762 -6.48 10.22 -20.53
CA PHE A 762 -7.56 10.67 -19.66
C PHE A 762 -7.11 11.71 -18.62
N ASP A 763 -5.80 11.80 -18.38
CA ASP A 763 -5.16 12.74 -17.45
C ASP A 763 -5.79 12.78 -16.06
N TYR A 764 -6.13 11.62 -15.48
CA TYR A 764 -6.76 11.53 -14.17
C TYR A 764 -5.88 12.08 -13.02
N ARG A 765 -6.54 12.49 -11.93
CA ARG A 765 -5.95 12.66 -10.60
C ARG A 765 -6.32 11.48 -9.69
N ALA A 766 -5.45 11.16 -8.74
CA ALA A 766 -5.68 10.12 -7.74
C ALA A 766 -6.82 10.49 -6.77
N PRO A 767 -7.59 9.51 -6.26
CA PRO A 767 -8.37 9.69 -5.04
C PRO A 767 -7.47 10.08 -3.86
N GLU A 768 -7.99 10.87 -2.92
CA GLU A 768 -7.18 11.50 -1.86
C GLU A 768 -6.45 10.45 -1.00
N ALA A 769 -7.15 9.36 -0.68
CA ALA A 769 -6.63 8.23 0.09
C ALA A 769 -5.44 7.50 -0.55
N MET A 770 -5.22 7.67 -1.86
CA MET A 770 -4.19 6.96 -2.62
C MET A 770 -2.87 7.76 -2.70
N CYS A 771 -2.90 9.07 -2.42
CA CYS A 771 -1.76 9.97 -2.61
C CYS A 771 -0.50 9.51 -1.88
N SER A 772 -0.59 9.16 -0.59
CA SER A 772 0.56 8.69 0.20
C SER A 772 1.18 7.42 -0.40
N ARG A 773 0.33 6.47 -0.84
CA ARG A 773 0.79 5.22 -1.44
C ARG A 773 1.46 5.42 -2.79
N LEU A 774 0.97 6.38 -3.60
CA LEU A 774 1.61 6.75 -4.86
C LEU A 774 2.98 7.38 -4.64
N LEU A 775 3.13 8.26 -3.65
CA LEU A 775 4.41 8.88 -3.31
C LEU A 775 5.43 7.84 -2.82
N GLU A 776 5.00 6.90 -1.98
CA GLU A 776 5.88 5.83 -1.51
C GLU A 776 6.35 4.92 -2.66
N ARG A 777 5.45 4.62 -3.61
CA ARG A 777 5.80 3.89 -4.82
C ARG A 777 6.68 4.70 -5.77
N ALA A 778 6.46 6.01 -5.91
CA ALA A 778 7.29 6.88 -6.74
C ALA A 778 8.72 7.04 -6.17
N LYS A 779 8.85 6.98 -4.84
CA LYS A 779 10.15 6.93 -4.15
C LYS A 779 10.89 5.64 -4.44
N SER A 780 10.21 4.49 -4.25
CA SER A 780 10.83 3.16 -4.33
C SER A 780 11.04 2.64 -5.75
N VAL A 781 10.19 3.01 -6.73
CA VAL A 781 10.22 2.47 -8.09
C VAL A 781 10.50 3.56 -9.11
N ALA A 782 11.78 3.73 -9.47
CA ALA A 782 12.23 4.81 -10.36
C ALA A 782 11.57 4.77 -11.75
N THR A 783 11.31 3.56 -12.29
CA THR A 783 10.73 3.36 -13.63
C THR A 783 9.37 4.03 -13.80
N TYR A 784 8.54 4.06 -12.74
CA TYR A 784 7.17 4.60 -12.79
C TYR A 784 7.02 5.91 -12.02
N ARG A 785 8.14 6.55 -11.64
CA ARG A 785 8.12 7.77 -10.83
C ARG A 785 7.28 8.88 -11.46
N GLU A 786 7.51 9.18 -12.74
CA GLU A 786 6.82 10.29 -13.40
C GLU A 786 5.31 10.05 -13.54
N PRO A 787 4.83 8.88 -14.04
CA PRO A 787 3.40 8.59 -14.08
C PRO A 787 2.72 8.63 -12.70
N LEU A 788 3.39 8.11 -11.67
CA LEU A 788 2.88 8.14 -10.29
C LEU A 788 2.75 9.56 -9.74
N LEU A 789 3.74 10.43 -9.98
CA LEU A 789 3.70 11.82 -9.55
C LEU A 789 2.66 12.64 -10.33
N ARG A 790 2.48 12.36 -11.62
CA ARG A 790 1.41 12.97 -12.43
C ARG A 790 0.04 12.61 -11.87
N LEU A 791 -0.20 11.33 -11.56
CA LEU A 791 -1.45 10.87 -10.98
C LEU A 791 -1.68 11.45 -9.57
N ALA A 792 -0.65 11.52 -8.73
CA ALA A 792 -0.73 12.10 -7.38
C ALA A 792 -1.11 13.60 -7.39
N GLY A 793 -0.75 14.32 -8.45
CA GLY A 793 -1.32 15.64 -8.74
C GLY A 793 -0.93 16.77 -7.79
N VAL A 794 -1.78 17.80 -7.72
CA VAL A 794 -1.54 18.99 -6.88
C VAL A 794 -1.44 18.58 -5.41
N ARG A 795 -2.38 17.76 -4.95
CA ARG A 795 -2.43 17.26 -3.56
C ARG A 795 -1.24 16.38 -3.21
N GLY A 796 -0.80 15.51 -4.12
CA GLY A 796 0.40 14.70 -3.94
C GLY A 796 1.67 15.53 -3.83
N ARG A 797 1.81 16.59 -4.64
CA ARG A 797 2.95 17.53 -4.53
C ARG A 797 2.93 18.31 -3.22
N TRP A 798 1.75 18.80 -2.81
CA TRP A 798 1.58 19.46 -1.52
C TRP A 798 1.96 18.51 -0.38
N LEU A 799 1.43 17.28 -0.36
CA LEU A 799 1.74 16.28 0.66
C LEU A 799 3.25 15.93 0.68
N ALA A 800 3.86 15.79 -0.50
CA ALA A 800 5.30 15.54 -0.61
C ALA A 800 6.15 16.69 -0.05
N SER A 801 5.69 17.94 -0.14
CA SER A 801 6.40 19.10 0.42
C SER A 801 6.45 19.10 1.95
N GLN A 802 5.44 18.48 2.59
CA GLN A 802 5.32 18.34 4.05
C GLN A 802 6.15 17.16 4.59
N HIS A 803 6.37 16.12 3.78
CA HIS A 803 7.02 14.89 4.22
C HIS A 803 8.55 14.92 3.98
N PRO A 804 9.40 14.75 5.01
CA PRO A 804 10.86 14.83 4.88
C PRO A 804 11.46 13.90 3.80
N GLY A 805 10.95 12.66 3.74
CA GLY A 805 11.39 11.65 2.76
C GLY A 805 10.78 11.74 1.36
N TRP A 806 9.73 12.55 1.13
CA TRP A 806 9.10 12.72 -0.18
C TRP A 806 9.40 14.09 -0.79
N ARG A 807 9.92 15.04 0.00
CA ARG A 807 10.28 16.38 -0.47
C ARG A 807 11.25 16.36 -1.65
N THR A 808 12.09 15.33 -1.77
CA THR A 808 12.98 15.11 -2.93
C THR A 808 12.26 14.72 -4.22
N LEU A 809 11.01 14.24 -4.14
CA LEU A 809 10.13 13.99 -5.29
C LEU A 809 9.54 15.28 -5.86
N VAL A 810 9.48 16.35 -5.04
CA VAL A 810 9.04 17.68 -5.48
C VAL A 810 10.18 18.32 -6.28
N ARG A 811 10.19 18.10 -7.59
CA ARG A 811 11.06 18.82 -8.53
C ARG A 811 10.37 20.11 -8.99
N ALA A 812 11.15 21.14 -9.29
CA ALA A 812 10.63 22.30 -10.02
C ALA A 812 9.95 21.81 -11.30
N THR A 813 8.77 22.33 -11.60
CA THR A 813 8.04 21.91 -12.79
C THR A 813 8.86 22.24 -14.03
N VAL A 814 9.00 21.30 -14.95
CA VAL A 814 9.69 21.49 -16.25
C VAL A 814 9.09 22.63 -17.08
N ALA A 815 7.90 23.12 -16.73
CA ALA A 815 7.25 24.28 -17.33
C ALA A 815 7.83 25.64 -16.89
N ASP A 816 8.67 25.68 -15.85
CA ASP A 816 9.27 26.92 -15.36
C ASP A 816 10.48 27.31 -16.21
N GLU A 817 10.37 28.45 -16.90
CA GLU A 817 11.42 29.03 -17.77
C GLU A 817 12.73 29.30 -17.02
N THR A 818 12.69 29.50 -15.70
CA THR A 818 13.89 29.74 -14.90
C THR A 818 14.78 28.48 -14.79
N VAL A 819 14.24 27.29 -15.08
CA VAL A 819 14.96 26.00 -15.06
C VAL A 819 16.09 25.98 -16.07
N TRP A 820 15.95 26.58 -17.26
CA TRP A 820 17.05 26.60 -18.23
C TRP A 820 18.28 27.35 -17.70
N SER A 821 18.04 28.42 -16.93
CA SER A 821 19.08 29.31 -16.42
C SER A 821 19.66 28.86 -15.07
N HIS A 822 18.83 28.34 -14.16
CA HIS A 822 19.21 28.04 -12.77
C HIS A 822 19.00 26.57 -12.37
N GLY A 823 18.45 25.75 -13.26
CA GLY A 823 18.18 24.34 -12.99
C GLY A 823 19.45 23.48 -12.98
N ARG A 824 19.35 22.34 -12.30
CA ARG A 824 20.40 21.30 -12.33
C ARG A 824 20.48 20.65 -13.71
N ALA A 825 21.60 20.00 -14.04
CA ALA A 825 21.81 19.37 -15.35
C ALA A 825 20.65 18.45 -15.82
N PRO A 826 20.08 17.56 -14.97
CA PRO A 826 18.93 16.73 -15.37
C PRO A 826 17.65 17.54 -15.61
N GLU A 827 17.45 18.64 -14.88
CA GLU A 827 16.30 19.53 -15.00
C GLU A 827 16.40 20.36 -16.30
N ARG A 828 17.60 20.89 -16.62
CA ARG A 828 17.89 21.58 -17.88
C ARG A 828 17.69 20.67 -19.10
N ARG A 829 18.15 19.42 -19.03
CA ARG A 829 17.94 18.42 -20.09
C ARG A 829 16.46 18.11 -20.30
N ALA A 830 15.70 17.92 -19.21
CA ALA A 830 14.26 17.67 -19.28
C ALA A 830 13.49 18.88 -19.85
N TRP A 831 13.86 20.09 -19.43
CA TRP A 831 13.33 21.34 -19.97
C TRP A 831 13.59 21.45 -21.47
N LEU A 832 14.83 21.22 -21.91
CA LEU A 832 15.19 21.29 -23.33
C LEU A 832 14.44 20.25 -24.16
N ALA A 833 14.28 19.02 -23.65
CA ALA A 833 13.53 17.97 -24.34
C ALA A 833 12.03 18.29 -24.47
N ARG A 834 11.42 18.90 -23.46
CA ARG A 834 10.03 19.39 -23.54
C ARG A 834 9.94 20.56 -24.52
N SER A 835 10.79 21.56 -24.37
CA SER A 835 10.83 22.75 -25.22
C SER A 835 10.97 22.34 -26.69
N ARG A 836 11.85 21.36 -26.99
CA ARG A 836 12.02 20.82 -28.34
C ARG A 836 10.75 20.21 -28.95
N ARG A 837 9.85 19.62 -28.15
CA ARG A 837 8.56 19.09 -28.65
C ARG A 837 7.53 20.20 -28.92
N VAL A 838 7.63 21.32 -28.22
CA VAL A 838 6.68 22.44 -28.29
C VAL A 838 7.11 23.47 -29.32
N ASP A 839 8.35 23.95 -29.22
CA ASP A 839 8.98 24.90 -30.14
C ASP A 839 10.44 24.44 -30.41
N PRO A 840 10.65 23.68 -31.49
CA PRO A 840 11.98 23.18 -31.83
C PRO A 840 13.02 24.28 -32.08
N ILE A 841 12.60 25.43 -32.60
CA ILE A 841 13.48 26.54 -32.98
C ILE A 841 13.97 27.24 -31.72
N ALA A 842 13.05 27.61 -30.82
CA ALA A 842 13.41 28.25 -29.55
C ALA A 842 14.32 27.37 -28.68
N ALA A 843 14.05 26.05 -28.65
CA ALA A 843 14.91 25.09 -27.93
C ALA A 843 16.34 25.04 -28.50
N ARG A 844 16.47 24.99 -29.83
CA ARG A 844 17.77 25.04 -30.51
C ARG A 844 18.50 26.35 -30.22
N ASP A 845 17.81 27.49 -30.30
CA ASP A 845 18.40 28.81 -30.08
C ASP A 845 18.87 28.99 -28.63
N ALA A 846 18.11 28.47 -27.67
CA ALA A 846 18.51 28.43 -26.27
C ALA A 846 19.81 27.61 -26.07
N LEU A 847 19.91 26.43 -26.69
CA LEU A 847 21.12 25.61 -26.64
C LEU A 847 22.30 26.27 -27.36
N ALA A 848 22.09 26.80 -28.56
CA ALA A 848 23.12 27.49 -29.34
C ALA A 848 23.65 28.71 -28.58
N GLY A 849 22.77 29.46 -27.89
CA GLY A 849 23.13 30.62 -27.09
C GLY A 849 23.97 30.29 -25.84
N SER A 850 23.86 29.08 -25.29
CA SER A 850 24.66 28.64 -24.14
C SER A 850 25.83 27.73 -24.53
N TRP A 851 25.90 27.25 -25.77
CA TRP A 851 26.82 26.19 -26.23
C TRP A 851 28.28 26.40 -25.84
N ALA A 852 28.80 27.62 -26.00
CA ALA A 852 30.19 27.96 -25.68
C ALA A 852 30.52 27.86 -24.18
N LYS A 853 29.51 27.96 -23.31
CA LYS A 853 29.63 27.92 -21.84
C LYS A 853 29.42 26.52 -21.26
N GLU A 854 28.88 25.59 -22.04
CA GLU A 854 28.61 24.24 -21.56
C GLU A 854 29.89 23.41 -21.36
N SER A 855 29.90 22.60 -20.31
CA SER A 855 30.97 21.63 -20.08
C SER A 855 30.90 20.50 -21.11
N GLY A 856 32.02 19.81 -21.36
CA GLY A 856 32.09 18.68 -22.29
C GLY A 856 30.99 17.61 -22.10
N PRO A 857 30.82 17.05 -20.89
CA PRO A 857 29.71 16.12 -20.61
C PRO A 857 28.33 16.75 -20.81
N GLY A 858 28.14 18.01 -20.39
CA GLY A 858 26.88 18.73 -20.59
C GLY A 858 26.52 18.92 -22.07
N LYS A 859 27.52 19.21 -22.92
CA LYS A 859 27.36 19.28 -24.38
C LYS A 859 26.83 17.97 -24.95
N VAL A 860 27.40 16.83 -24.56
CA VAL A 860 26.92 15.51 -25.01
C VAL A 860 25.47 15.28 -24.59
N GLU A 861 25.14 15.52 -23.32
CA GLU A 861 23.78 15.29 -22.81
C GLU A 861 22.71 16.18 -23.46
N LEU A 862 23.04 17.45 -23.70
CA LEU A 862 22.11 18.42 -24.30
C LEU A 862 22.02 18.23 -25.82
N LEU A 863 23.12 17.95 -26.51
CA LEU A 863 23.13 17.70 -27.95
C LEU A 863 22.31 16.45 -28.31
N ALA A 864 22.35 15.42 -27.46
CA ALA A 864 21.56 14.19 -27.64
C ALA A 864 20.05 14.45 -27.68
N VAL A 865 19.56 15.56 -27.10
CA VAL A 865 18.14 15.94 -27.12
C VAL A 865 17.67 16.26 -28.54
N LEU A 866 18.55 16.79 -29.41
CA LEU A 866 18.21 17.14 -30.78
C LEU A 866 17.89 15.93 -31.67
N ALA A 867 18.19 14.72 -31.21
CA ALA A 867 17.83 13.48 -31.91
C ALA A 867 16.32 13.35 -32.17
N ASP A 868 15.50 13.95 -31.31
CA ASP A 868 14.04 14.04 -31.43
C ASP A 868 13.65 15.32 -32.21
N GLY A 869 12.90 15.16 -33.29
CA GLY A 869 12.57 16.25 -34.21
C GLY A 869 13.77 16.86 -34.95
N LEU A 870 14.85 16.10 -35.18
CA LEU A 870 16.04 16.56 -35.89
C LEU A 870 15.71 17.10 -37.30
N SER A 871 16.30 18.24 -37.68
CA SER A 871 16.03 18.92 -38.94
C SER A 871 17.27 19.61 -39.53
N ALA A 872 17.18 20.07 -40.78
CA ALA A 872 18.23 20.87 -41.41
C ALA A 872 18.56 22.16 -40.64
N ALA A 873 17.62 22.68 -39.85
CA ALA A 873 17.83 23.88 -39.04
C ALA A 873 18.84 23.67 -37.89
N ASP A 874 19.16 22.42 -37.54
CA ASP A 874 20.09 22.06 -36.47
C ASP A 874 21.54 21.88 -37.00
N GLU A 875 21.72 21.81 -38.32
CA GLU A 875 23.00 21.49 -38.97
C GLU A 875 24.12 22.46 -38.57
N ALA A 876 23.85 23.76 -38.50
CA ALA A 876 24.87 24.75 -38.14
C ALA A 876 25.45 24.55 -36.72
N LEU A 877 24.60 24.17 -35.76
CA LEU A 877 25.05 23.86 -34.39
C LEU A 877 25.85 22.55 -34.36
N LEU A 878 25.43 21.55 -35.13
CA LEU A 878 26.11 20.26 -35.22
C LEU A 878 27.48 20.36 -35.92
N GLU A 879 27.58 21.16 -37.00
CA GLU A 879 28.86 21.47 -37.64
C GLU A 879 29.81 22.20 -36.67
N SER A 880 29.30 23.13 -35.86
CA SER A 880 30.10 23.73 -34.78
C SER A 880 30.51 22.70 -33.72
N ALA A 881 29.74 21.65 -33.48
CA ALA A 881 30.07 20.60 -32.52
C ALA A 881 31.16 19.63 -33.03
N LEU A 882 31.33 19.50 -34.36
CA LEU A 882 32.48 18.78 -34.95
C LEU A 882 33.83 19.46 -34.66
N ASP A 883 33.83 20.75 -34.32
CA ASP A 883 35.03 21.49 -33.94
C ASP A 883 35.38 21.37 -32.44
N ASP A 884 34.60 20.62 -31.64
CA ASP A 884 34.88 20.45 -30.23
C ASP A 884 36.16 19.61 -30.01
N ARG A 885 36.90 19.91 -28.93
CA ARG A 885 38.15 19.21 -28.60
C ARG A 885 37.89 17.77 -28.16
N ARG A 886 36.72 17.47 -27.57
CA ARG A 886 36.40 16.13 -27.10
C ARG A 886 35.82 15.25 -28.20
N ALA A 887 36.34 14.04 -28.30
CA ALA A 887 35.90 13.05 -29.28
C ALA A 887 34.44 12.58 -29.08
N ASP A 888 33.93 12.56 -27.85
CA ASP A 888 32.55 12.16 -27.56
C ASP A 888 31.51 13.17 -28.09
N VAL A 889 31.81 14.47 -28.03
CA VAL A 889 30.98 15.54 -28.62
C VAL A 889 30.98 15.46 -30.15
N ARG A 890 32.16 15.36 -30.77
CA ARG A 890 32.29 15.26 -32.24
C ARG A 890 31.56 14.04 -32.79
N ARG A 891 31.72 12.89 -32.14
CA ARG A 891 31.05 11.65 -32.55
C ARG A 891 29.53 11.77 -32.51
N LEU A 892 28.96 12.28 -31.41
CA LEU A 892 27.52 12.47 -31.33
C LEU A 892 27.01 13.47 -32.39
N ALA A 893 27.78 14.52 -32.68
CA ALA A 893 27.47 15.46 -33.75
C ALA A 893 27.50 14.77 -35.13
N ALA A 894 28.53 13.98 -35.42
CA ALA A 894 28.65 13.19 -36.64
C ALA A 894 27.50 12.17 -36.79
N ASP A 895 27.13 11.47 -35.71
CA ASP A 895 26.01 10.52 -35.68
C ASP A 895 24.68 11.23 -35.98
N LEU A 896 24.46 12.44 -35.46
CA LEU A 896 23.27 13.23 -35.75
C LEU A 896 23.29 13.79 -37.19
N LEU A 897 24.44 14.28 -37.67
CA LEU A 897 24.60 14.78 -39.04
C LEU A 897 24.41 13.66 -40.09
N ALA A 898 24.85 12.44 -39.79
CA ALA A 898 24.63 11.27 -40.66
C ALA A 898 23.14 10.94 -40.86
N ARG A 899 22.26 11.38 -39.95
CA ARG A 899 20.80 11.23 -40.07
C ARG A 899 20.16 12.32 -40.96
N LEU A 900 20.93 13.33 -41.37
CA LEU A 900 20.51 14.38 -42.29
C LEU A 900 21.10 14.11 -43.69
N PRO A 901 20.34 13.50 -44.61
CA PRO A 901 20.87 12.98 -45.87
C PRO A 901 21.47 14.06 -46.79
N ASP A 902 20.96 15.29 -46.70
CA ASP A 902 21.42 16.41 -47.52
C ASP A 902 22.56 17.23 -46.87
N SER A 903 22.99 16.84 -45.65
CA SER A 903 23.99 17.60 -44.90
C SER A 903 25.34 17.66 -45.61
N ASP A 904 26.07 18.75 -45.35
CA ASP A 904 27.43 18.95 -45.84
C ASP A 904 28.35 17.79 -45.40
N PHE A 905 28.14 17.29 -44.19
CA PHE A 905 28.83 16.14 -43.64
C PHE A 905 28.64 14.86 -44.47
N VAL A 906 27.39 14.50 -44.81
CA VAL A 906 27.11 13.29 -45.63
C VAL A 906 27.72 13.41 -47.03
N ARG A 907 27.75 14.61 -47.62
CA ARG A 907 28.43 14.84 -48.92
C ARG A 907 29.94 14.63 -48.82
N ARG A 908 30.58 15.05 -47.72
CA ARG A 908 32.01 14.78 -47.47
C ARG A 908 32.26 13.29 -47.28
N MET A 909 31.40 12.56 -46.56
CA MET A 909 31.52 11.10 -46.39
C MET A 909 31.35 10.35 -47.70
N THR A 910 30.37 10.75 -48.52
CA THR A 910 30.16 10.18 -49.85
C THR A 910 31.37 10.37 -50.76
N THR A 911 32.00 11.56 -50.71
CA THR A 911 33.23 11.84 -51.46
C THR A 911 34.39 10.94 -51.03
N ARG A 912 34.52 10.68 -49.71
CA ARG A 912 35.54 9.75 -49.18
C ARG A 912 35.26 8.30 -49.57
N ALA A 913 34.00 7.85 -49.45
CA ALA A 913 33.60 6.50 -49.84
C ALA A 913 33.92 6.20 -51.31
N ALA A 914 33.60 7.15 -52.21
CA ALA A 914 33.89 7.04 -53.64
C ALA A 914 35.40 6.96 -53.95
N ALA A 915 36.25 7.58 -53.12
CA ALA A 915 37.70 7.54 -53.28
C ALA A 915 38.33 6.26 -52.70
N TRP A 916 37.73 5.69 -51.64
CA TRP A 916 38.30 4.55 -50.91
C TRP A 916 37.81 3.19 -51.41
N VAL A 917 36.67 3.12 -52.08
CA VAL A 917 36.04 1.89 -52.55
C VAL A 917 35.97 1.88 -54.08
N SER A 918 36.48 0.83 -54.71
CA SER A 918 36.52 0.71 -56.18
C SER A 918 36.44 -0.75 -56.63
N PHE A 919 36.21 -0.98 -57.93
CA PHE A 919 36.30 -2.32 -58.51
C PHE A 919 37.73 -2.59 -59.00
N GLY A 920 38.27 -3.77 -58.68
CA GLY A 920 39.59 -4.19 -59.16
C GLY A 920 39.67 -4.35 -60.68
N GLU A 921 40.89 -4.32 -61.23
CA GLU A 921 41.16 -4.27 -62.68
C GLU A 921 40.73 -5.52 -63.48
N ARG A 922 40.34 -6.62 -62.82
CA ARG A 922 39.90 -7.86 -63.49
C ARG A 922 38.43 -7.77 -63.95
N LEU A 923 38.22 -7.19 -65.12
CA LEU A 923 36.90 -6.98 -65.76
C LEU A 923 36.05 -8.25 -65.94
N ALA A 924 36.64 -9.44 -65.96
CA ALA A 924 35.91 -10.71 -66.13
C ALA A 924 35.12 -11.14 -64.88
N GLN A 925 35.51 -10.67 -63.68
CA GLN A 925 34.82 -10.87 -62.41
C GLN A 925 35.08 -9.64 -61.53
N PRO A 926 34.26 -8.58 -61.62
CA PRO A 926 34.47 -7.36 -60.85
C PRO A 926 34.40 -7.68 -59.34
N LEU A 927 35.53 -7.49 -58.65
CA LEU A 927 35.66 -7.68 -57.21
C LEU A 927 35.78 -6.29 -56.56
N LEU A 928 34.93 -5.99 -55.59
CA LEU A 928 35.02 -4.76 -54.82
C LEU A 928 36.24 -4.81 -53.90
N THR A 929 37.10 -3.81 -54.00
CA THR A 929 38.33 -3.65 -53.21
C THR A 929 38.34 -2.27 -52.54
N THR A 930 39.25 -2.09 -51.58
CA THR A 930 39.49 -0.80 -50.95
C THR A 930 40.96 -0.41 -51.05
N THR A 931 41.22 0.86 -51.34
CA THR A 931 42.54 1.49 -51.21
C THR A 931 42.81 1.98 -49.78
N GLY A 932 41.77 1.96 -48.93
CA GLY A 932 41.78 2.47 -47.57
C GLY A 932 42.05 3.98 -47.48
N PRO A 933 41.91 4.57 -46.29
CA PRO A 933 42.22 5.99 -46.07
C PRO A 933 43.70 6.36 -46.17
N GLY A 934 44.61 5.38 -46.04
CA GLY A 934 46.02 5.70 -45.78
C GLY A 934 46.17 6.52 -44.49
N VAL A 935 46.71 7.73 -44.58
CA VAL A 935 46.80 8.69 -43.46
C VAL A 935 45.61 9.64 -43.50
N LEU A 936 44.82 9.70 -42.42
CA LEU A 936 43.70 10.64 -42.32
C LEU A 936 44.18 12.10 -42.44
N ASP A 937 43.47 12.90 -43.23
CA ASP A 937 43.64 14.35 -43.27
C ASP A 937 42.94 15.05 -42.09
N ASP A 938 43.20 16.34 -41.92
CA ASP A 938 42.61 17.11 -40.82
C ASP A 938 41.10 17.25 -40.94
N ALA A 939 40.57 17.26 -42.17
CA ALA A 939 39.13 17.29 -42.41
C ALA A 939 38.45 16.00 -41.94
N ALA A 940 39.06 14.82 -42.17
CA ALA A 940 38.54 13.53 -41.71
C ALA A 940 38.64 13.39 -40.19
N ARG A 941 39.69 13.96 -39.57
CA ARG A 941 39.80 14.04 -38.11
C ARG A 941 38.71 14.94 -37.50
N ARG A 942 38.47 16.12 -38.07
CA ARG A 942 37.37 17.02 -37.66
C ARG A 942 36.02 16.32 -37.73
N ASP A 943 35.77 15.60 -38.81
CA ASP A 943 34.55 14.84 -39.04
C ASP A 943 34.42 13.57 -38.13
N GLY A 944 35.33 13.35 -37.19
CA GLY A 944 35.25 12.26 -36.21
C GLY A 944 35.65 10.87 -36.75
N VAL A 945 36.17 10.77 -37.98
CA VAL A 945 36.56 9.49 -38.60
C VAL A 945 37.64 8.78 -37.79
N GLY A 946 38.59 9.56 -37.24
CA GLY A 946 39.74 9.04 -36.49
C GLY A 946 39.53 8.83 -34.97
N ASP A 947 38.35 9.12 -34.43
CA ASP A 947 38.14 9.18 -32.98
C ASP A 947 38.09 7.78 -32.34
N SER A 948 39.07 7.40 -31.52
CA SER A 948 39.15 6.05 -30.95
C SER A 948 38.03 5.72 -29.97
N PHE A 949 37.56 4.46 -29.98
CA PHE A 949 36.71 3.87 -28.93
C PHE A 949 37.55 3.12 -27.89
N THR A 950 36.91 2.70 -26.80
CA THR A 950 37.50 1.83 -25.77
C THR A 950 37.94 0.47 -26.32
N PHE A 951 37.36 0.02 -27.44
CA PHE A 951 37.65 -1.25 -28.09
C PHE A 951 37.51 -1.14 -29.61
N THR A 952 38.43 -1.76 -30.37
CA THR A 952 38.37 -1.87 -31.84
C THR A 952 37.83 -3.23 -32.23
N VAL A 953 36.78 -3.25 -33.05
CA VAL A 953 36.08 -4.48 -33.46
C VAL A 953 36.91 -5.28 -34.47
N TYR A 954 37.55 -4.60 -35.41
CA TYR A 954 38.30 -5.22 -36.50
C TYR A 954 39.76 -5.50 -36.11
N ARG A 955 40.26 -6.68 -36.50
CA ARG A 955 41.66 -7.07 -36.28
C ARG A 955 42.28 -7.67 -37.53
N ALA A 956 43.52 -7.29 -37.79
CA ALA A 956 44.40 -7.89 -38.79
C ALA A 956 45.60 -8.51 -38.08
N ASP A 957 45.82 -9.82 -38.27
CA ASP A 957 46.90 -10.58 -37.62
C ASP A 957 46.97 -10.42 -36.08
N GLY A 958 45.81 -10.27 -35.44
CA GLY A 958 45.68 -10.08 -33.98
C GLY A 958 45.86 -8.64 -33.49
N SER A 959 46.23 -7.69 -34.36
CA SER A 959 46.36 -6.26 -34.04
C SER A 959 45.11 -5.47 -34.45
N PRO A 960 44.76 -4.35 -33.79
CA PRO A 960 43.65 -3.49 -34.20
C PRO A 960 43.79 -3.00 -35.65
N ASP A 961 42.77 -3.23 -36.46
CA ASP A 961 42.70 -2.74 -37.84
C ASP A 961 41.94 -1.41 -37.89
N LEU A 962 42.68 -0.31 -37.70
CA LEU A 962 42.11 1.03 -37.71
C LEU A 962 41.62 1.46 -39.10
N ALA A 963 42.19 0.90 -40.18
CA ALA A 963 41.75 1.26 -41.54
C ALA A 963 40.36 0.68 -41.83
N ALA A 964 40.10 -0.56 -41.40
CA ALA A 964 38.78 -1.19 -41.44
C ALA A 964 37.75 -0.42 -40.58
N GLU A 965 38.15 0.02 -39.38
CA GLU A 965 37.31 0.82 -38.48
C GLU A 965 36.95 2.20 -39.10
N TRP A 966 37.92 2.90 -39.69
CA TRP A 966 37.67 4.17 -40.36
C TRP A 966 36.78 4.02 -41.59
N LEU A 967 36.97 2.92 -42.33
CA LEU A 967 36.13 2.59 -43.48
C LEU A 967 34.69 2.31 -43.07
N HIS A 968 34.46 1.53 -42.01
CA HIS A 968 33.13 1.28 -41.44
C HIS A 968 32.42 2.61 -41.16
N ARG A 969 33.06 3.57 -40.49
CA ARG A 969 32.45 4.88 -40.18
C ARG A 969 32.09 5.68 -41.42
N VAL A 970 32.98 5.73 -42.40
CA VAL A 970 32.69 6.43 -43.66
C VAL A 970 31.51 5.77 -44.37
N VAL A 971 31.44 4.44 -44.41
CA VAL A 971 30.30 3.71 -44.99
C VAL A 971 29.01 4.00 -44.21
N ALA A 972 29.05 3.96 -42.88
CA ALA A 972 27.92 4.24 -41.99
C ALA A 972 27.34 5.66 -42.18
N ALA A 973 28.22 6.63 -42.43
CA ALA A 973 27.84 8.02 -42.64
C ALA A 973 27.58 8.39 -44.12
N THR A 974 27.74 7.44 -45.05
CA THR A 974 27.47 7.66 -46.47
C THR A 974 26.00 7.41 -46.79
N GLY A 975 25.41 8.29 -47.61
CA GLY A 975 24.03 8.14 -48.05
C GLY A 975 23.80 6.84 -48.82
N LEU A 976 22.75 6.09 -48.46
CA LEU A 976 22.41 4.83 -49.14
C LEU A 976 22.21 4.96 -50.66
N PRO A 977 21.67 6.07 -51.22
CA PRO A 977 21.57 6.25 -52.66
C PRO A 977 22.91 6.18 -53.41
N HIS A 978 24.02 6.54 -52.77
CA HIS A 978 25.34 6.40 -53.38
C HIS A 978 25.66 4.93 -53.69
N TRP A 979 25.38 4.05 -52.73
CA TRP A 979 25.62 2.62 -52.87
C TRP A 979 24.70 1.99 -53.91
N GLU A 980 23.46 2.47 -54.03
CA GLU A 980 22.52 2.01 -55.06
C GLU A 980 23.00 2.35 -56.47
N VAL A 981 23.57 3.54 -56.66
CA VAL A 981 24.17 3.94 -57.94
C VAL A 981 25.43 3.13 -58.25
N LEU A 982 26.26 2.85 -57.25
CA LEU A 982 27.53 2.14 -57.45
C LEU A 982 27.35 0.62 -57.62
N LEU A 983 26.43 0.00 -56.88
CA LEU A 983 26.34 -1.46 -56.71
C LEU A 983 25.00 -2.05 -57.18
N GLY A 984 24.03 -1.22 -57.56
CA GLY A 984 22.69 -1.65 -57.95
C GLY A 984 21.69 -1.67 -56.79
N ALA A 985 20.51 -2.24 -57.02
CA ALA A 985 19.45 -2.28 -56.02
C ALA A 985 19.92 -2.97 -54.72
N PRO A 986 19.33 -2.66 -53.53
CA PRO A 986 19.87 -3.13 -52.25
C PRO A 986 20.07 -4.65 -52.15
N ASP A 987 19.19 -5.45 -52.74
CA ASP A 987 19.28 -6.92 -52.80
C ASP A 987 20.42 -7.44 -53.69
N GLN A 988 20.83 -6.65 -54.68
CA GLN A 988 22.00 -6.89 -55.53
C GLN A 988 23.27 -6.42 -54.83
N ALA A 989 23.25 -5.22 -54.24
CA ALA A 989 24.40 -4.59 -53.61
C ALA A 989 25.00 -5.46 -52.49
N VAL A 990 24.16 -6.02 -51.62
CA VAL A 990 24.59 -6.93 -50.54
C VAL A 990 25.15 -8.28 -51.03
N ARG A 991 25.02 -8.60 -52.32
CA ARG A 991 25.53 -9.84 -52.94
C ARG A 991 26.74 -9.61 -53.84
N VAL A 992 27.19 -8.38 -54.01
CA VAL A 992 28.36 -8.05 -54.84
C VAL A 992 29.61 -8.76 -54.27
N PRO A 993 30.39 -9.47 -55.09
CA PRO A 993 31.66 -10.05 -54.68
C PRO A 993 32.63 -8.96 -54.18
N MET A 994 33.19 -9.14 -52.99
CA MET A 994 34.13 -8.20 -52.37
C MET A 994 35.26 -8.94 -51.64
N ALA A 995 36.41 -8.27 -51.51
CA ALA A 995 37.54 -8.77 -50.73
C ALA A 995 37.14 -9.04 -49.26
N ASP A 996 37.71 -10.08 -48.65
CA ASP A 996 37.30 -10.50 -47.30
C ASP A 996 37.53 -9.44 -46.22
N SER A 997 38.62 -8.67 -46.34
CA SER A 997 38.92 -7.53 -45.45
C SER A 997 37.90 -6.39 -45.54
N LEU A 998 37.17 -6.28 -46.65
CA LEU A 998 36.19 -5.23 -46.89
C LEU A 998 34.79 -5.62 -46.38
N ARG A 999 34.49 -6.92 -46.33
CA ARG A 999 33.13 -7.42 -46.06
C ARG A 999 32.59 -6.97 -44.70
N GLY A 1000 33.36 -7.13 -43.63
CA GLY A 1000 32.95 -6.74 -42.28
C GLY A 1000 32.59 -5.24 -42.17
N PRO A 1001 33.52 -4.33 -42.51
CA PRO A 1001 33.28 -2.88 -42.48
C PRO A 1001 32.11 -2.41 -43.36
N MET A 1002 31.94 -3.01 -44.54
CA MET A 1002 30.84 -2.65 -45.44
C MET A 1002 29.48 -3.04 -44.86
N PHE A 1003 29.33 -4.29 -44.39
CA PHE A 1003 28.05 -4.77 -43.86
C PHE A 1003 27.66 -4.06 -42.56
N ALA A 1004 28.61 -3.86 -41.65
CA ALA A 1004 28.36 -3.10 -40.42
C ALA A 1004 28.00 -1.63 -40.75
N GLY A 1005 28.72 -1.01 -41.69
CA GLY A 1005 28.44 0.36 -42.13
C GLY A 1005 27.09 0.49 -42.81
N TRP A 1006 26.71 -0.43 -43.71
CA TRP A 1006 25.38 -0.40 -44.32
C TRP A 1006 24.27 -0.65 -43.30
N ALA A 1007 24.49 -1.50 -42.30
CA ALA A 1007 23.53 -1.69 -41.21
C ALA A 1007 23.35 -0.40 -40.40
N ASP A 1008 24.43 0.27 -40.02
CA ASP A 1008 24.37 1.56 -39.34
C ASP A 1008 23.70 2.64 -40.18
N ALA A 1009 24.05 2.74 -41.46
CA ALA A 1009 23.44 3.68 -42.41
C ALA A 1009 21.94 3.42 -42.57
N ALA A 1010 21.53 2.16 -42.71
CA ALA A 1010 20.12 1.76 -42.81
C ALA A 1010 19.32 2.16 -41.58
N LEU A 1011 19.89 2.03 -40.38
CA LEU A 1011 19.24 2.39 -39.13
C LEU A 1011 19.21 3.90 -38.90
N ALA A 1012 20.32 4.59 -39.15
CA ALA A 1012 20.41 6.04 -39.03
C ALA A 1012 19.43 6.75 -39.98
N GLN A 1013 19.37 6.29 -41.23
CA GLN A 1013 18.49 6.84 -42.28
C GLN A 1013 17.08 6.23 -42.26
N ARG A 1014 16.81 5.26 -41.35
CA ARG A 1014 15.54 4.52 -41.25
C ARG A 1014 15.05 3.95 -42.60
N ASN A 1015 15.93 3.34 -43.38
CA ASN A 1015 15.61 2.83 -44.71
C ASN A 1015 15.18 1.34 -44.64
N PRO A 1016 13.88 1.02 -44.82
CA PRO A 1016 13.37 -0.34 -44.68
C PRO A 1016 13.84 -1.30 -45.79
N VAL A 1017 14.16 -0.79 -46.98
CA VAL A 1017 14.54 -1.62 -48.14
C VAL A 1017 15.93 -2.20 -47.94
N TRP A 1018 16.89 -1.36 -47.52
CA TRP A 1018 18.23 -1.79 -47.14
C TRP A 1018 18.22 -2.69 -45.91
N ALA A 1019 17.42 -2.35 -44.90
CA ALA A 1019 17.29 -3.17 -43.70
C ALA A 1019 16.85 -4.60 -44.03
N ARG A 1020 15.85 -4.75 -44.92
CA ARG A 1020 15.38 -6.06 -45.38
C ARG A 1020 16.44 -6.83 -46.17
N ALA A 1021 17.17 -6.17 -47.08
CA ALA A 1021 18.22 -6.80 -47.86
C ALA A 1021 19.37 -7.32 -46.98
N LEU A 1022 19.82 -6.49 -46.03
CA LEU A 1022 20.86 -6.85 -45.06
C LEU A 1022 20.39 -7.99 -44.15
N PHE A 1023 19.19 -7.85 -43.57
CA PHE A 1023 18.60 -8.87 -42.69
C PHE A 1023 18.52 -10.24 -43.37
N ALA A 1024 18.05 -10.30 -44.62
CA ALA A 1024 17.94 -11.55 -45.38
C ALA A 1024 19.29 -12.21 -45.67
N VAL A 1025 20.35 -11.44 -45.91
CA VAL A 1025 21.69 -11.99 -46.16
C VAL A 1025 22.34 -12.47 -44.87
N ILE A 1026 22.22 -11.70 -43.78
CA ILE A 1026 22.83 -12.03 -42.48
C ILE A 1026 22.17 -13.29 -41.88
N THR A 1027 20.84 -13.41 -41.97
CA THR A 1027 20.11 -14.59 -41.47
C THR A 1027 20.22 -15.80 -42.41
N GLY A 1028 20.39 -15.57 -43.72
CA GLY A 1028 20.44 -16.63 -44.73
C GLY A 1028 21.82 -17.23 -45.02
N SER A 1029 22.90 -16.71 -44.43
CA SER A 1029 24.28 -17.14 -44.71
C SER A 1029 25.09 -17.41 -43.44
N PRO A 1030 25.57 -18.65 -43.20
CA PRO A 1030 26.48 -18.94 -42.08
C PRO A 1030 27.87 -18.31 -42.26
N ALA A 1031 28.15 -17.66 -43.40
CA ALA A 1031 29.44 -17.03 -43.71
C ALA A 1031 29.55 -15.56 -43.27
N ALA A 1032 28.52 -14.98 -42.64
CA ALA A 1032 28.50 -13.57 -42.23
C ALA A 1032 29.20 -13.28 -40.88
N GLY A 1033 29.78 -14.29 -40.22
CA GLY A 1033 30.25 -14.18 -38.83
C GLY A 1033 29.09 -14.32 -37.83
N ASP A 1034 29.39 -14.38 -36.54
CA ASP A 1034 28.36 -14.41 -35.49
C ASP A 1034 27.69 -13.03 -35.45
N PRO A 1035 26.43 -12.88 -35.90
CA PRO A 1035 25.85 -11.58 -36.10
C PRO A 1035 25.50 -10.94 -34.76
N ASP A 1036 25.70 -9.64 -34.65
CA ASP A 1036 25.22 -8.87 -33.50
C ASP A 1036 23.69 -8.98 -33.43
N VAL A 1037 23.19 -9.75 -32.45
CA VAL A 1037 21.77 -10.06 -32.26
C VAL A 1037 20.96 -8.79 -31.97
N GLU A 1038 21.56 -7.78 -31.34
CA GLU A 1038 20.92 -6.48 -31.12
C GLU A 1038 20.70 -5.79 -32.46
N LYS A 1039 21.75 -5.73 -33.28
CA LYS A 1039 21.71 -5.06 -34.58
C LYS A 1039 20.71 -5.71 -35.54
N LEU A 1040 20.68 -7.05 -35.57
CA LEU A 1040 19.70 -7.80 -36.34
C LEU A 1040 18.27 -7.45 -35.96
N ARG A 1041 18.01 -7.33 -34.65
CA ARG A 1041 16.69 -6.95 -34.15
C ARG A 1041 16.34 -5.51 -34.49
N GLU A 1042 17.29 -4.57 -34.45
CA GLU A 1042 17.08 -3.20 -34.89
C GLU A 1042 16.72 -3.14 -36.39
N LEU A 1043 17.44 -3.89 -37.24
CA LEU A 1043 17.15 -3.99 -38.68
C LEU A 1043 15.78 -4.62 -38.94
N PHE A 1044 15.38 -5.60 -38.13
CA PHE A 1044 14.04 -6.18 -38.18
C PHE A 1044 12.96 -5.15 -37.78
N ALA A 1045 13.20 -4.38 -36.71
CA ALA A 1045 12.24 -3.42 -36.15
C ALA A 1045 11.82 -2.32 -37.13
N ILE A 1046 12.72 -1.87 -38.01
CA ILE A 1046 12.44 -0.78 -38.96
C ILE A 1046 11.78 -1.26 -40.27
N GLN A 1047 11.64 -2.57 -40.48
CA GLN A 1047 10.93 -3.11 -41.64
C GLN A 1047 9.42 -2.86 -41.53
N PRO A 1048 8.68 -2.83 -42.66
CA PRO A 1048 7.22 -2.74 -42.62
C PRO A 1048 6.63 -3.91 -41.82
N LEU A 1049 5.56 -3.66 -41.07
CA LEU A 1049 4.93 -4.67 -40.21
C LEU A 1049 4.54 -5.94 -40.99
N GLU A 1050 4.10 -5.81 -42.24
CA GLU A 1050 3.77 -6.96 -43.10
C GLU A 1050 4.98 -7.88 -43.36
N ASP A 1051 6.16 -7.31 -43.54
CA ASP A 1051 7.40 -8.05 -43.78
C ASP A 1051 7.85 -8.75 -42.49
N GLN A 1052 7.75 -8.07 -41.33
CA GLN A 1052 8.00 -8.65 -40.01
C GLN A 1052 7.10 -9.86 -39.74
N VAL A 1053 5.78 -9.69 -39.94
CA VAL A 1053 4.78 -10.75 -39.77
C VAL A 1053 5.04 -11.91 -40.73
N ARG A 1054 5.39 -11.63 -41.99
CA ARG A 1054 5.69 -12.67 -42.98
C ARG A 1054 6.90 -13.50 -42.56
N HIS A 1055 7.98 -12.86 -42.12
CA HIS A 1055 9.20 -13.55 -41.70
C HIS A 1055 8.96 -14.43 -40.47
N LEU A 1056 8.37 -13.88 -39.41
CA LEU A 1056 8.07 -14.65 -38.19
C LEU A 1056 7.19 -15.88 -38.46
N ARG A 1057 6.26 -15.79 -39.42
CA ARG A 1057 5.37 -16.90 -39.78
C ARG A 1057 6.04 -18.00 -40.61
N GLN A 1058 7.22 -17.75 -41.20
CA GLN A 1058 7.99 -18.75 -41.94
C GLN A 1058 8.85 -19.62 -41.02
N LEU A 1059 9.16 -19.14 -39.83
CA LEU A 1059 9.92 -19.88 -38.82
C LEU A 1059 9.01 -20.94 -38.18
N ASP A 1060 9.56 -22.13 -37.98
CA ASP A 1060 8.87 -23.21 -37.27
C ASP A 1060 9.34 -23.31 -35.82
N SER A 1061 8.84 -24.31 -35.10
CA SER A 1061 9.12 -24.44 -33.68
C SER A 1061 10.60 -24.72 -33.37
N SER A 1062 11.44 -25.10 -34.33
CA SER A 1062 12.89 -25.28 -34.12
C SER A 1062 13.64 -23.96 -33.94
N TRP A 1063 13.04 -22.84 -34.34
CA TRP A 1063 13.61 -21.49 -34.29
C TRP A 1063 13.04 -20.63 -33.15
N LEU A 1064 12.44 -21.24 -32.12
CA LEU A 1064 11.77 -20.51 -31.03
C LEU A 1064 12.66 -19.48 -30.32
N ALA A 1065 13.96 -19.74 -30.19
CA ALA A 1065 14.90 -18.78 -29.59
C ALA A 1065 15.09 -17.53 -30.46
N GLU A 1066 15.15 -17.70 -31.79
CA GLU A 1066 15.23 -16.58 -32.74
C GLU A 1066 13.92 -15.80 -32.78
N ILE A 1067 12.78 -16.51 -32.82
CA ILE A 1067 11.44 -15.91 -32.73
C ILE A 1067 11.34 -15.07 -31.45
N GLU A 1068 11.72 -15.61 -30.30
CA GLU A 1068 11.67 -14.88 -29.02
C GLU A 1068 12.55 -13.62 -29.04
N SER A 1069 13.73 -13.69 -29.67
CA SER A 1069 14.60 -12.52 -29.83
C SER A 1069 13.93 -11.44 -30.67
N LEU A 1070 13.41 -11.80 -31.85
CA LEU A 1070 12.80 -10.86 -32.81
C LEU A 1070 11.46 -10.29 -32.31
N LEU A 1071 10.68 -11.06 -31.55
CA LEU A 1071 9.39 -10.61 -30.99
C LEU A 1071 9.52 -9.39 -30.08
N ARG A 1072 10.71 -9.10 -29.54
CA ARG A 1072 10.98 -7.89 -28.76
C ARG A 1072 10.98 -6.60 -29.60
N ALA A 1073 11.13 -6.71 -30.91
CA ALA A 1073 11.03 -5.59 -31.85
C ALA A 1073 9.63 -5.40 -32.43
N VAL A 1074 8.71 -6.36 -32.21
CA VAL A 1074 7.33 -6.24 -32.68
C VAL A 1074 6.55 -5.32 -31.75
N THR A 1075 5.81 -4.38 -32.32
CA THR A 1075 5.00 -3.41 -31.58
C THR A 1075 3.98 -4.10 -30.67
N HIS A 1076 3.77 -3.54 -29.49
CA HIS A 1076 2.71 -3.96 -28.57
C HIS A 1076 1.36 -3.29 -28.95
N PRO A 1077 0.22 -4.00 -28.89
CA PRO A 1077 0.12 -5.45 -28.80
C PRO A 1077 0.60 -6.13 -30.09
N TRP A 1078 1.08 -7.37 -29.99
CA TRP A 1078 1.49 -8.15 -31.15
C TRP A 1078 0.30 -8.33 -32.12
N PRO A 1079 0.54 -8.25 -33.44
CA PRO A 1079 -0.50 -8.53 -34.43
C PRO A 1079 -1.13 -9.91 -34.20
N THR A 1080 -2.45 -10.04 -34.40
CA THR A 1080 -3.18 -11.29 -34.20
C THR A 1080 -2.53 -12.47 -34.93
N GLN A 1081 -2.04 -12.25 -36.15
CA GLN A 1081 -1.39 -13.30 -36.95
C GLN A 1081 -0.09 -13.83 -36.32
N VAL A 1082 0.62 -12.98 -35.56
CA VAL A 1082 1.84 -13.36 -34.83
C VAL A 1082 1.46 -14.08 -33.54
N ALA A 1083 0.49 -13.56 -32.79
CA ALA A 1083 -0.01 -14.21 -31.58
C ALA A 1083 -0.54 -15.63 -31.86
N ASP A 1084 -1.37 -15.79 -32.90
CA ASP A 1084 -1.88 -17.09 -33.37
C ASP A 1084 -0.74 -18.03 -33.77
N HIS A 1085 0.31 -17.48 -34.38
CA HIS A 1085 1.46 -18.28 -34.78
C HIS A 1085 2.28 -18.76 -33.60
N VAL A 1086 2.59 -17.88 -32.65
CA VAL A 1086 3.29 -18.24 -31.40
C VAL A 1086 2.47 -19.27 -30.62
N LEU A 1087 1.15 -19.08 -30.49
CA LEU A 1087 0.27 -20.02 -29.79
C LEU A 1087 0.34 -21.41 -30.45
N ARG A 1088 0.25 -21.50 -31.78
CA ARG A 1088 0.39 -22.77 -32.51
C ARG A 1088 1.75 -23.43 -32.27
N LEU A 1089 2.86 -22.69 -32.29
CA LEU A 1089 4.19 -23.26 -32.02
C LEU A 1089 4.30 -23.79 -30.59
N LEU A 1090 3.71 -23.10 -29.60
CA LEU A 1090 3.63 -23.58 -28.22
C LEU A 1090 2.77 -24.85 -28.13
N MET A 1091 1.64 -24.92 -28.83
CA MET A 1091 0.81 -26.13 -28.90
C MET A 1091 1.54 -27.32 -29.55
N GLU A 1092 2.36 -27.08 -30.57
CA GLU A 1092 3.22 -28.11 -31.15
C GLU A 1092 4.21 -28.67 -30.12
N ARG A 1093 4.81 -27.80 -29.29
CA ARG A 1093 5.69 -28.21 -28.19
C ARG A 1093 4.95 -28.97 -27.10
N ALA A 1094 3.74 -28.55 -26.76
CA ALA A 1094 2.88 -29.26 -25.82
C ALA A 1094 2.53 -30.68 -26.31
N ARG A 1095 2.20 -30.85 -27.60
CA ARG A 1095 1.95 -32.17 -28.22
C ARG A 1095 3.19 -33.05 -28.17
N LEU A 1096 4.36 -32.51 -28.53
CA LEU A 1096 5.63 -33.24 -28.43
C LEU A 1096 5.98 -33.64 -26.98
N SER A 1097 5.62 -32.80 -25.99
CA SER A 1097 5.76 -33.13 -24.56
C SER A 1097 4.85 -34.29 -24.17
N ALA A 1098 3.59 -34.28 -24.61
CA ALA A 1098 2.64 -35.36 -24.36
C ALA A 1098 3.12 -36.70 -24.96
N ASP A 1099 3.73 -36.66 -26.14
CA ASP A 1099 4.33 -37.84 -26.78
C ASP A 1099 5.63 -38.30 -26.10
N ARG A 1100 6.34 -37.40 -25.40
CA ARG A 1100 7.62 -37.68 -24.71
C ARG A 1100 7.67 -37.04 -23.31
N PRO A 1101 6.91 -37.57 -22.34
CA PRO A 1101 6.79 -36.97 -21.02
C PRO A 1101 8.14 -36.89 -20.30
N GLY A 1102 8.46 -35.73 -19.72
CA GLY A 1102 9.65 -35.53 -18.88
C GLY A 1102 10.93 -35.12 -19.62
N ALA A 1103 10.88 -34.88 -20.93
CA ALA A 1103 12.01 -34.31 -21.66
C ALA A 1103 12.29 -32.86 -21.20
N PRO A 1104 13.49 -32.52 -20.66
CA PRO A 1104 13.77 -31.21 -20.07
C PRO A 1104 13.58 -30.01 -21.03
N SER A 1105 13.74 -30.22 -22.34
CA SER A 1105 13.55 -29.18 -23.36
C SER A 1105 12.09 -28.99 -23.81
N LEU A 1106 11.16 -29.84 -23.36
CA LEU A 1106 9.75 -29.82 -23.76
C LEU A 1106 8.79 -29.43 -22.62
N VAL A 1107 9.30 -29.14 -21.42
CA VAL A 1107 8.47 -28.61 -20.34
C VAL A 1107 8.14 -27.12 -20.55
N PRO A 1108 6.98 -26.61 -20.09
CA PRO A 1108 6.60 -25.21 -20.25
C PRO A 1108 7.63 -24.22 -19.66
N GLY A 1109 8.32 -24.63 -18.58
CA GLY A 1109 9.35 -23.82 -17.93
C GLY A 1109 10.52 -23.41 -18.85
N SER A 1110 10.80 -24.21 -19.88
CA SER A 1110 11.81 -23.90 -20.91
C SER A 1110 11.39 -22.75 -21.83
N TYR A 1111 10.11 -22.37 -21.82
CA TYR A 1111 9.51 -21.29 -22.61
C TYR A 1111 8.94 -20.16 -21.72
N ARG A 1112 9.34 -20.12 -20.44
CA ARG A 1112 8.86 -19.13 -19.45
C ARG A 1112 8.90 -17.69 -19.95
N THR A 1113 9.99 -17.32 -20.61
CA THR A 1113 10.20 -15.95 -21.12
C THR A 1113 9.23 -15.61 -22.24
N LEU A 1114 8.95 -16.56 -23.13
CA LEU A 1114 7.95 -16.43 -24.19
C LEU A 1114 6.53 -16.37 -23.63
N PHE A 1115 6.18 -17.20 -22.64
CA PHE A 1115 4.87 -17.09 -21.94
C PHE A 1115 4.68 -15.74 -21.26
N ARG A 1116 5.72 -15.22 -20.59
CA ARG A 1116 5.70 -13.88 -19.97
C ARG A 1116 5.58 -12.76 -21.01
N ALA A 1117 6.28 -12.90 -22.14
CA ALA A 1117 6.14 -11.96 -23.24
C ALA A 1117 4.73 -12.01 -23.84
N ALA A 1118 4.16 -13.21 -24.02
CA ALA A 1118 2.80 -13.41 -24.51
C ALA A 1118 1.75 -12.81 -23.56
N SER A 1119 1.87 -12.98 -22.24
CA SER A 1119 0.90 -12.43 -21.30
C SER A 1119 0.80 -10.90 -21.38
N THR A 1120 1.92 -10.23 -21.68
CA THR A 1120 1.96 -8.77 -21.85
C THR A 1120 1.66 -8.32 -23.28
N ASN A 1121 2.01 -9.10 -24.31
CA ASN A 1121 1.97 -8.61 -25.69
C ASN A 1121 0.89 -9.25 -26.57
N PHE A 1122 0.29 -10.37 -26.18
CA PHE A 1122 -0.85 -10.90 -26.93
C PHE A 1122 -1.99 -9.88 -26.90
N PRO A 1123 -2.76 -9.76 -28.00
CA PRO A 1123 -4.00 -9.02 -27.96
C PRO A 1123 -4.96 -9.70 -26.99
N VAL A 1124 -5.68 -8.92 -26.17
CA VAL A 1124 -6.63 -9.48 -25.20
C VAL A 1124 -7.74 -10.31 -25.85
N THR A 1125 -7.99 -10.12 -27.15
CA THR A 1125 -8.90 -10.93 -27.96
C THR A 1125 -8.43 -12.37 -28.18
N ALA A 1126 -7.17 -12.69 -27.88
CA ALA A 1126 -6.62 -14.05 -27.98
C ALA A 1126 -7.04 -14.95 -26.80
N ALA A 1127 -7.60 -14.41 -25.72
CA ALA A 1127 -7.94 -15.18 -24.53
C ALA A 1127 -8.78 -16.45 -24.82
N PRO A 1128 -9.85 -16.41 -25.65
CA PRO A 1128 -10.63 -17.62 -25.97
C PRO A 1128 -9.82 -18.70 -26.70
N ALA A 1129 -8.88 -18.29 -27.58
CA ALA A 1129 -8.02 -19.23 -28.30
C ALA A 1129 -7.00 -19.89 -27.36
N VAL A 1130 -6.48 -19.15 -26.38
CA VAL A 1130 -5.57 -19.68 -25.35
C VAL A 1130 -6.32 -20.64 -24.42
N THR A 1131 -7.55 -20.33 -24.00
CA THR A 1131 -8.40 -21.26 -23.24
C THR A 1131 -8.65 -22.55 -24.01
N ALA A 1132 -9.01 -22.45 -25.29
CA ALA A 1132 -9.18 -23.64 -26.13
C ALA A 1132 -7.88 -24.45 -26.29
N ALA A 1133 -6.71 -23.79 -26.29
CA ALA A 1133 -5.42 -24.47 -26.29
C ALA A 1133 -5.19 -25.24 -24.98
N ALA A 1134 -5.53 -24.66 -23.82
CA ALA A 1134 -5.48 -25.32 -22.52
C ALA A 1134 -6.37 -26.57 -22.49
N ASP A 1135 -7.64 -26.44 -22.89
CA ASP A 1135 -8.63 -27.53 -22.94
C ASP A 1135 -8.19 -28.71 -23.84
N SER A 1136 -7.36 -28.42 -24.85
CA SER A 1136 -6.87 -29.41 -25.82
C SER A 1136 -5.52 -30.04 -25.45
N CYS A 1137 -4.90 -29.64 -24.34
CA CYS A 1137 -3.59 -30.14 -23.92
C CYS A 1137 -3.68 -31.52 -23.25
N GLY A 1138 -2.78 -32.42 -23.66
CA GLY A 1138 -2.64 -33.74 -23.02
C GLY A 1138 -1.67 -33.78 -21.83
N ASP A 1139 -0.93 -32.69 -21.58
CA ASP A 1139 0.06 -32.55 -20.51
C ASP A 1139 -0.43 -31.52 -19.47
N PRO A 1140 -0.64 -31.91 -18.20
CA PRO A 1140 -1.17 -31.02 -17.16
C PRO A 1140 -0.31 -29.79 -16.86
N TYR A 1141 1.01 -29.86 -17.09
CA TYR A 1141 1.88 -28.70 -16.88
C TYR A 1141 1.68 -27.66 -17.99
N TRP A 1142 1.45 -28.11 -19.23
CA TRP A 1142 1.14 -27.24 -20.36
C TRP A 1142 -0.27 -26.66 -20.26
N GLU A 1143 -1.26 -27.47 -19.85
CA GLU A 1143 -2.62 -27.02 -19.52
C GLU A 1143 -2.57 -25.85 -18.52
N GLN A 1144 -1.90 -26.04 -17.38
CA GLN A 1144 -1.74 -25.00 -16.37
C GLN A 1144 -1.04 -23.73 -16.90
N ALA A 1145 -0.03 -23.88 -17.78
CA ALA A 1145 0.67 -22.73 -18.36
C ALA A 1145 -0.22 -21.92 -19.31
N PHE A 1146 -1.07 -22.58 -20.11
CA PHE A 1146 -2.05 -21.91 -20.96
C PHE A 1146 -3.20 -21.30 -20.14
N ASP A 1147 -3.68 -21.97 -19.10
CA ASP A 1147 -4.68 -21.41 -18.19
C ASP A 1147 -4.20 -20.14 -17.51
N GLN A 1148 -2.95 -20.12 -17.03
CA GLN A 1148 -2.37 -18.90 -16.46
C GLN A 1148 -2.31 -17.78 -17.50
N LEU A 1149 -1.87 -18.08 -18.73
CA LEU A 1149 -1.83 -17.09 -19.81
C LEU A 1149 -3.24 -16.57 -20.15
N ALA A 1150 -4.25 -17.44 -20.19
CA ALA A 1150 -5.64 -17.04 -20.43
C ALA A 1150 -6.16 -16.14 -19.30
N GLY A 1151 -5.88 -16.49 -18.04
CA GLY A 1151 -6.18 -15.69 -16.86
C GLY A 1151 -5.56 -14.30 -16.94
N ASP A 1152 -4.25 -14.22 -17.22
CA ASP A 1152 -3.51 -12.96 -17.39
C ASP A 1152 -4.15 -12.06 -18.46
N LEU A 1153 -4.61 -12.64 -19.60
CA LEU A 1153 -5.26 -11.87 -20.67
C LEU A 1153 -6.67 -11.39 -20.29
N MET A 1154 -7.43 -12.18 -19.52
CA MET A 1154 -8.73 -11.76 -19.00
C MET A 1154 -8.59 -10.66 -17.94
N GLU A 1155 -7.59 -10.76 -17.07
CA GLU A 1155 -7.25 -9.71 -16.10
C GLU A 1155 -6.84 -8.41 -16.80
N ARG A 1156 -5.95 -8.49 -17.80
CA ARG A 1156 -5.60 -7.33 -18.64
C ARG A 1156 -6.83 -6.73 -19.31
N LYS A 1157 -7.71 -7.54 -19.89
CA LYS A 1157 -8.95 -7.04 -20.51
C LYS A 1157 -9.80 -6.26 -19.50
N THR A 1158 -10.05 -6.85 -18.33
CA THR A 1158 -10.85 -6.23 -17.27
C THR A 1158 -10.21 -4.91 -16.80
N MET A 1159 -8.90 -4.93 -16.58
CA MET A 1159 -8.11 -3.76 -16.19
C MET A 1159 -8.25 -2.60 -17.19
N LEU A 1160 -8.29 -2.89 -18.50
CA LEU A 1160 -8.45 -1.87 -19.55
C LEU A 1160 -9.88 -1.32 -19.61
N GLU A 1161 -10.88 -2.16 -19.40
CA GLU A 1161 -12.30 -1.76 -19.36
C GLU A 1161 -12.61 -0.87 -18.13
N GLU A 1162 -11.90 -1.02 -17.02
CA GLU A 1162 -12.07 -0.22 -15.79
C GLU A 1162 -11.61 1.25 -15.93
N LEU A 1163 -10.82 1.59 -16.96
CA LEU A 1163 -10.27 2.95 -17.18
C LEU A 1163 -11.21 3.90 -17.94
N THR A 1164 -12.21 3.34 -18.62
CA THR A 1164 -13.25 4.04 -19.40
C THR A 1164 -14.55 4.10 -18.63
#